data_AF-D4VSR3-F1
#
_entry.id   AF-D4VSR3-F1
#
_cell.length_a   1.000
_cell.length_b   1.000
_cell.length_c   1.000
_cell.angle_alpha   90.00
_cell.angle_beta   90.00
_cell.angle_gamma   90.00
#
_symmetry.space_group_name_H-M   'P 1'
#
loop_
_entity.id
_entity.type
_entity.pdbx_description
1 polymer ?
#
loop_
_entity_poly.entity_id
_entity_poly.type
_entity_poly.pdbx_seq_one_letter_code
_entity_poly.pdbx_strand_id
1 'polypeptide(L)'
;MLSFLGKRKKAKSEQVKKATPYEKLFRGKKCETVKGMITLHKMDDRVYFELPLNLLEKDMLLGSTISETTDNRFGSVGEKPYAPLHITFIKTDSLISLCEVSDDYMSHDSNLQQRISESTRPAILKNFNIKAYSPDSTAVVFDMTDFLLANRDNMNPFSPFSPIMAAYTVSKEFRKEDSSIMSIKSFDDNLSIRSSLTYNVTVSSMGVTYIKQMPFTAVLTRSIILLPEKPMRPRYADSRINIFYTPKVKFSNESQRVENVYYALRWRLEPVDAEKYEKGELVEPKKPIIYYIDNAFPNFWKKYIRRGILRWNDAFEKIGFKNAICVKDFPLDDPEFDPDNIKYSCVRYSPSFIANAMGPSWSDPRTGEILNASVYLYHNLVGLVRNWRFVQTAQADTDVRRKQLPTDILGDCISYVVAHEVGHTFAFMHNMAASSSIPVDSLRSASFTNKYGTTYSIMDYARNNYVAQPGDKEKGVRLTPPDLGIYDYFSVKWLYSPIMSAKSSEEEIPILRQWISEKLPDPAYRYGRQQIRTRIDPSSFEEDLGDDPVKASSYGVMNLKYILSQMNEWIKDDVEGDFRKEIYNEIIGQYIRYINNVLFNIGGIYVNEHYEGDPFPSYVPVTKEKQRESLKFLWEQALDCSWIDEPALQKNIASSFEFEQCDREPDY
;
A
#
# COMPACT_ATOMS: atom_id res chain seq x y z
N MET A 1 44.59 32.66 86.53
CA MET A 1 44.00 31.33 86.83
C MET A 1 42.50 31.47 86.68
N LEU A 2 41.74 30.78 85.85
CA LEU A 2 41.95 29.64 84.95
C LEU A 2 40.89 29.80 83.84
N SER A 3 41.24 29.43 82.59
CA SER A 3 40.31 29.38 81.48
C SER A 3 39.35 28.20 81.62
N PHE A 4 38.06 28.39 81.31
CA PHE A 4 37.12 27.31 81.05
C PHE A 4 36.68 27.38 79.60
N LEU A 5 37.32 26.57 78.75
CA LEU A 5 36.88 26.30 77.39
C LEU A 5 35.63 25.40 77.42
N GLY A 6 34.46 26.01 77.24
CA GLY A 6 33.25 25.28 76.84
C GLY A 6 33.28 24.95 75.34
N LYS A 7 33.72 23.73 74.98
CA LYS A 7 33.56 23.18 73.62
C LYS A 7 32.07 23.02 73.29
N ARG A 8 31.48 23.97 72.54
CA ARG A 8 30.22 23.73 71.81
C ARG A 8 30.48 22.74 70.68
N LYS A 9 30.08 21.47 70.86
CA LYS A 9 29.89 20.52 69.75
C LYS A 9 28.82 21.08 68.81
N LYS A 10 29.21 21.56 67.63
CA LYS A 10 28.30 21.73 66.49
C LYS A 10 27.82 20.33 66.09
N ALA A 11 26.57 20.01 66.39
CA ALA A 11 25.91 18.87 65.77
C ALA A 11 25.89 19.12 64.25
N LYS A 12 26.57 18.25 63.49
CA LYS A 12 26.32 18.13 62.05
C LYS A 12 24.90 17.60 61.94
N SER A 13 23.95 18.45 61.55
CA SER A 13 22.68 17.97 61.04
C SER A 13 22.99 17.22 59.75
N GLU A 14 22.85 15.90 59.75
CA GLU A 14 22.72 15.13 58.52
C GLU A 14 21.52 15.70 57.76
N GLN A 15 21.79 16.49 56.72
CA GLN A 15 20.78 16.85 55.75
C GLN A 15 20.36 15.56 55.04
N VAL A 16 19.26 14.95 55.50
CA VAL A 16 18.57 13.91 54.76
C VAL A 16 18.22 14.50 53.39
N LYS A 17 18.93 14.08 52.33
CA LYS A 17 18.65 14.50 50.96
C LYS A 17 17.18 14.17 50.67
N LYS A 18 16.33 15.20 50.52
CA LYS A 18 14.92 15.02 50.12
C LYS A 18 14.91 14.34 48.75
N ALA A 19 14.13 13.27 48.63
CA ALA A 19 14.01 12.55 47.37
C ALA A 19 13.54 13.48 46.25
N THR A 20 14.20 13.43 45.09
CA THR A 20 13.82 14.24 43.92
C THR A 20 12.45 13.79 43.38
N PRO A 21 11.72 14.62 42.59
CA PRO A 21 10.48 14.18 41.95
C PRO A 21 10.63 12.89 41.14
N TYR A 22 11.77 12.72 40.46
CA TYR A 22 12.11 11.50 39.71
C TYR A 22 12.23 10.29 40.64
N GLU A 23 12.99 10.43 41.73
CA GLU A 23 13.14 9.37 42.72
C GLU A 23 11.79 9.02 43.35
N LYS A 24 10.94 10.01 43.66
CA LYS A 24 9.59 9.74 44.17
C LYS A 24 8.72 9.01 43.15
N LEU A 25 8.93 9.26 41.86
CA LEU A 25 8.14 8.64 40.80
C LEU A 25 8.48 7.16 40.64
N PHE A 26 9.77 6.79 40.66
CA PHE A 26 10.24 5.45 40.28
C PHE A 26 10.94 4.63 41.39
N ARG A 27 11.53 5.26 42.43
CA ARG A 27 12.33 4.55 43.43
C ARG A 27 11.48 3.54 44.20
N GLY A 28 11.95 2.30 44.28
CA GLY A 28 11.30 1.23 45.03
C GLY A 28 10.04 0.66 44.38
N LYS A 29 9.71 1.09 43.15
CA LYS A 29 8.58 0.56 42.38
C LYS A 29 9.07 -0.42 41.32
N LYS A 30 8.26 -1.43 41.02
CA LYS A 30 8.52 -2.38 39.94
C LYS A 30 8.24 -1.67 38.61
N CYS A 31 9.29 -1.31 37.88
CA CYS A 31 9.21 -0.57 36.64
C CYS A 31 9.98 -1.30 35.54
N GLU A 32 9.33 -1.59 34.43
CA GLU A 32 9.99 -2.03 33.19
C GLU A 32 10.53 -0.77 32.49
N THR A 33 11.83 -0.73 32.20
CA THR A 33 12.46 0.42 31.54
C THR A 33 13.24 -0.03 30.33
N VAL A 34 12.93 0.55 29.18
CA VAL A 34 13.67 0.33 27.91
C VAL A 34 14.27 1.65 27.45
N LYS A 35 15.55 1.62 27.10
CA LYS A 35 16.32 2.79 26.66
C LYS A 35 16.48 2.80 25.14
N GLY A 36 16.47 3.98 24.55
CA GLY A 36 16.62 4.21 23.12
C GLY A 36 16.49 5.71 22.84
N MET A 37 15.92 6.08 21.69
CA MET A 37 15.62 7.46 21.29
C MET A 37 14.87 8.21 22.38
N ILE A 38 13.81 7.59 22.92
CA ILE A 38 13.07 8.05 24.10
C ILE A 38 13.10 6.92 25.11
N THR A 39 13.51 7.19 26.34
CA THR A 39 13.45 6.15 27.38
C THR A 39 12.00 5.95 27.80
N LEU A 40 11.54 4.70 27.81
CA LEU A 40 10.15 4.36 28.16
C LEU A 40 10.14 3.62 29.49
N HIS A 41 9.20 4.01 30.36
CA HIS A 41 8.97 3.36 31.65
C HIS A 41 7.54 2.84 31.72
N LYS A 42 7.35 1.53 31.91
CA LYS A 42 6.05 0.91 32.15
C LYS A 42 5.92 0.50 33.61
N MET A 43 4.90 1.00 34.29
CA MET A 43 4.65 0.79 35.72
C MET A 43 3.17 1.00 36.03
N ASP A 44 2.56 0.11 36.81
CA ASP A 44 1.15 0.19 37.22
C ASP A 44 0.18 0.39 36.02
N ASP A 45 0.41 -0.34 34.92
CA ASP A 45 -0.31 -0.23 33.63
C ASP A 45 -0.26 1.15 32.95
N ARG A 46 0.69 1.99 33.36
CA ARG A 46 0.97 3.30 32.76
C ARG A 46 2.29 3.29 32.02
N VAL A 47 2.37 4.10 30.97
CA VAL A 47 3.60 4.35 30.21
C VAL A 47 4.02 5.80 30.37
N TYR A 48 5.23 5.98 30.88
CA TYR A 48 5.87 7.28 30.97
C TYR A 48 6.97 7.39 29.93
N PHE A 49 7.00 8.52 29.23
CA PHE A 49 8.09 8.89 28.34
C PHE A 49 9.07 9.74 29.14
N GLU A 50 10.34 9.35 29.14
CA GLU A 50 11.48 10.19 29.48
C GLU A 50 12.08 10.72 28.17
N LEU A 51 11.58 11.88 27.73
CA LEU A 51 11.92 12.54 26.46
C LEU A 51 13.17 13.41 26.62
N PRO A 52 14.27 13.11 25.92
CA PRO A 52 15.44 13.99 25.84
C PRO A 52 15.08 15.39 25.33
N LEU A 53 15.60 16.43 25.99
CA LEU A 53 15.31 17.82 25.64
C LEU A 53 15.81 18.22 24.24
N ASN A 54 16.83 17.53 23.70
CA ASN A 54 17.33 17.74 22.35
C ASN A 54 16.42 17.18 21.24
N LEU A 55 15.38 16.41 21.58
CA LEU A 55 14.36 15.92 20.67
C LEU A 55 13.12 16.81 20.60
N LEU A 56 13.04 17.85 21.44
CA LEU A 56 11.98 18.86 21.33
C LEU A 56 12.06 19.56 19.97
N GLU A 57 10.90 19.84 19.39
CA GLU A 57 10.74 20.51 18.08
C GLU A 57 11.39 19.75 16.90
N LYS A 58 11.81 18.49 17.09
CA LYS A 58 12.22 17.62 15.99
C LYS A 58 11.00 16.99 15.33
N ASP A 59 11.08 16.82 14.01
CA ASP A 59 10.04 16.18 13.21
C ASP A 59 10.05 14.67 13.39
N MET A 60 8.89 14.09 13.63
CA MET A 60 8.70 12.65 13.80
C MET A 60 7.45 12.18 13.04
N LEU A 61 7.37 10.88 12.74
CA LEU A 61 6.14 10.25 12.27
C LEU A 61 5.56 9.34 13.34
N LEU A 62 4.25 9.40 13.55
CA LEU A 62 3.48 8.50 14.40
C LEU A 62 2.53 7.66 13.56
N GLY A 63 2.80 6.36 13.48
CA GLY A 63 2.02 5.40 12.72
C GLY A 63 1.35 4.33 13.60
N SER A 64 0.41 3.60 12.99
CA SER A 64 -0.28 2.48 13.61
C SER A 64 -0.23 1.23 12.75
N THR A 65 0.10 0.10 13.38
CA THR A 65 0.07 -1.23 12.76
C THR A 65 -0.85 -2.14 13.57
N ILE A 66 -1.68 -2.95 12.91
CA ILE A 66 -2.47 -4.00 13.57
C ILE A 66 -1.54 -5.19 13.85
N SER A 67 -1.29 -5.49 15.12
CA SER A 67 -0.46 -6.63 15.53
C SER A 67 -1.30 -7.89 15.74
N GLU A 68 -2.50 -7.75 16.28
CA GLU A 68 -3.47 -8.83 16.50
C GLU A 68 -4.89 -8.28 16.34
N THR A 69 -5.84 -9.13 15.94
CA THR A 69 -7.25 -8.73 15.75
C THR A 69 -8.17 -9.91 16.05
N THR A 70 -9.34 -9.63 16.64
CA THR A 70 -10.41 -10.63 16.80
C THR A 70 -10.94 -11.10 15.45
N ASP A 71 -10.95 -10.23 14.44
CA ASP A 71 -11.56 -10.53 13.14
C ASP A 71 -10.89 -9.76 11.99
N ASN A 72 -10.28 -10.52 11.07
CA ASN A 72 -9.56 -9.98 9.90
C ASN A 72 -10.47 -9.27 8.88
N ARG A 73 -11.80 -9.37 9.00
CA ARG A 73 -12.75 -8.64 8.12
C ARG A 73 -12.62 -7.12 8.25
N PHE A 74 -12.22 -6.64 9.42
CA PHE A 74 -12.13 -5.21 9.74
C PHE A 74 -10.72 -4.63 9.52
N GLY A 75 -9.70 -5.48 9.47
CA GLY A 75 -8.29 -5.12 9.30
C GLY A 75 -7.40 -6.32 9.62
N SER A 76 -6.34 -6.52 8.86
CA SER A 76 -5.48 -7.72 8.96
C SER A 76 -4.23 -7.47 9.79
N VAL A 77 -3.66 -8.54 10.36
CA VAL A 77 -2.35 -8.49 11.03
C VAL A 77 -1.26 -7.98 10.07
N GLY A 78 -0.44 -7.06 10.58
CA GLY A 78 0.57 -6.31 9.84
C GLY A 78 0.03 -5.05 9.16
N GLU A 79 -1.30 -4.93 8.96
CA GLU A 79 -1.89 -3.84 8.20
C GLU A 79 -1.65 -2.48 8.87
N LYS A 80 -1.53 -1.45 8.03
CA LYS A 80 -1.38 -0.04 8.40
C LYS A 80 -2.59 0.74 7.89
N PRO A 81 -3.69 0.78 8.64
CA PRO A 81 -5.00 1.26 8.15
C PRO A 81 -5.01 2.72 7.68
N TYR A 82 -4.12 3.55 8.23
CA TYR A 82 -4.10 4.99 8.01
C TYR A 82 -2.68 5.50 7.71
N ALA A 83 -2.61 6.67 7.07
CA ALA A 83 -1.37 7.41 6.92
C ALA A 83 -0.82 7.81 8.32
N PRO A 84 0.51 7.88 8.48
CA PRO A 84 1.11 8.28 9.74
C PRO A 84 0.93 9.79 9.93
N LEU A 85 0.88 10.23 11.18
CA LEU A 85 0.82 11.64 11.53
C LEU A 85 2.23 12.22 11.57
N HIS A 86 2.43 13.39 10.95
CA HIS A 86 3.62 14.21 11.16
C HIS A 86 3.48 14.92 12.50
N ILE A 87 4.33 14.58 13.45
CA ILE A 87 4.23 15.06 14.82
C ILE A 87 5.53 15.70 15.32
N THR A 88 5.40 16.52 16.35
CA THR A 88 6.52 17.04 17.14
C THR A 88 6.14 17.22 18.61
N PHE A 89 7.13 17.31 19.49
CA PHE A 89 6.93 17.63 20.91
C PHE A 89 7.39 19.06 21.20
N ILE A 90 6.49 19.89 21.73
CA ILE A 90 6.77 21.27 22.13
C ILE A 90 6.68 21.38 23.65
N LYS A 91 7.66 22.04 24.27
CA LYS A 91 7.62 22.33 25.70
C LYS A 91 7.13 23.76 25.93
N THR A 92 6.04 23.91 26.69
CA THR A 92 5.52 25.22 27.13
C THR A 92 5.44 25.22 28.66
N ASP A 93 6.28 26.00 29.33
CA ASP A 93 6.37 26.07 30.79
C ASP A 93 6.52 24.70 31.49
N SER A 94 5.41 24.21 32.07
CA SER A 94 5.31 22.95 32.82
C SER A 94 4.62 21.82 32.03
N LEU A 95 4.37 22.05 30.74
CA LEU A 95 3.68 21.12 29.85
C LEU A 95 4.60 20.66 28.70
N ILE A 96 4.37 19.41 28.28
CA ILE A 96 4.78 18.89 26.98
C ILE A 96 3.52 18.75 26.13
N SER A 97 3.53 19.33 24.94
CA SER A 97 2.47 19.21 23.95
C SER A 97 2.95 18.27 22.84
N LEU A 98 2.20 17.20 22.60
CA LEU A 98 2.30 16.47 21.34
C LEU A 98 1.46 17.22 20.31
N CYS A 99 2.10 17.65 19.23
CA CYS A 99 1.47 18.43 18.18
C CYS A 99 1.55 17.72 16.84
N GLU A 100 0.54 17.92 16.00
CA GLU A 100 0.54 17.57 14.57
C GLU A 100 1.08 18.75 13.77
N VAL A 101 2.00 18.46 12.84
CA VAL A 101 2.65 19.44 11.98
C VAL A 101 1.93 19.44 10.63
N SER A 102 1.64 20.64 10.12
CA SER A 102 1.21 20.83 8.73
C SER A 102 2.41 21.30 7.93
N ASP A 103 2.77 20.54 6.91
CA ASP A 103 3.92 20.80 6.03
C ASP A 103 3.48 21.04 4.57
N ASP A 104 2.19 21.35 4.36
CA ASP A 104 1.59 21.58 3.05
C ASP A 104 2.11 22.84 2.37
N TYR A 105 2.59 23.83 3.13
CA TYR A 105 2.97 25.14 2.63
C TYR A 105 4.48 25.34 2.64
N MET A 106 5.02 25.95 1.59
CA MET A 106 6.45 26.23 1.49
C MET A 106 6.78 27.52 0.75
N SER A 107 7.99 28.04 0.97
CA SER A 107 8.56 29.16 0.22
C SER A 107 10.09 29.11 0.24
N HIS A 108 10.71 29.65 -0.80
CA HIS A 108 12.15 29.94 -0.83
C HIS A 108 12.49 31.32 -0.29
N ASP A 109 11.49 32.18 -0.10
CA ASP A 109 11.65 33.53 0.41
C ASP A 109 11.65 33.56 1.94
N SER A 110 12.71 34.07 2.54
CA SER A 110 12.90 34.05 4.01
C SER A 110 11.80 34.81 4.78
N ASN A 111 11.26 35.89 4.22
CA ASN A 111 10.15 36.64 4.82
C ASN A 111 8.85 35.80 4.86
N LEU A 112 8.58 35.02 3.81
CA LEU A 112 7.40 34.18 3.71
C LEU A 112 7.54 32.92 4.58
N GLN A 113 8.73 32.32 4.65
CA GLN A 113 8.99 31.17 5.52
C GLN A 113 8.58 31.44 6.98
N GLN A 114 8.94 32.62 7.51
CA GLN A 114 8.53 33.00 8.86
C GLN A 114 7.01 33.14 8.98
N ARG A 115 6.36 33.85 8.04
CA ARG A 115 4.89 34.03 8.07
C ARG A 115 4.14 32.71 7.92
N ILE A 116 4.63 31.79 7.09
CA ILE A 116 4.09 30.44 6.95
C ILE A 116 4.20 29.73 8.29
N SER A 117 5.38 29.67 8.90
CA SER A 117 5.57 29.01 10.20
C SER A 117 4.64 29.55 11.29
N GLU A 118 4.39 30.86 11.33
CA GLU A 118 3.45 31.47 12.28
C GLU A 118 1.97 31.15 11.95
N SER A 119 1.66 30.95 10.66
CA SER A 119 0.31 30.62 10.16
C SER A 119 0.01 29.11 10.16
N THR A 120 1.05 28.27 10.29
CA THR A 120 0.97 26.80 10.32
C THR A 120 1.56 26.22 11.61
N ARG A 121 1.47 26.97 12.72
CA ARG A 121 1.95 26.51 14.03
C ARG A 121 1.40 25.11 14.33
N PRO A 122 2.24 24.14 14.80
CA PRO A 122 1.79 22.79 15.08
C PRO A 122 0.57 22.72 16.00
N ALA A 123 -0.44 21.96 15.59
CA ALA A 123 -1.72 21.83 16.27
C ALA A 123 -1.63 20.86 17.45
N ILE A 124 -2.04 21.28 18.65
CA ILE A 124 -1.94 20.45 19.85
C ILE A 124 -2.90 19.25 19.76
N LEU A 125 -2.35 18.04 19.71
CA LEU A 125 -3.12 16.79 19.82
C LEU A 125 -3.40 16.44 21.29
N LYS A 126 -2.41 16.64 22.17
CA LYS A 126 -2.53 16.36 23.60
C LYS A 126 -1.46 17.11 24.41
N ASN A 127 -1.87 17.62 25.58
CA ASN A 127 -0.96 18.18 26.58
C ASN A 127 -0.70 17.18 27.71
N PHE A 128 0.55 17.16 28.19
CA PHE A 128 1.03 16.32 29.26
C PHE A 128 1.72 17.16 30.34
N ASN A 129 1.36 16.93 31.60
CA ASN A 129 2.05 17.56 32.73
C ASN A 129 3.42 16.92 32.95
N ILE A 130 4.47 17.74 33.07
CA ILE A 130 5.80 17.26 33.45
C ILE A 130 5.73 16.71 34.88
N LYS A 131 6.09 15.44 35.05
CA LYS A 131 6.11 14.75 36.35
C LYS A 131 7.46 14.87 37.05
N ALA A 132 8.53 14.85 36.27
CA ALA A 132 9.90 15.00 36.77
C ALA A 132 10.84 15.40 35.63
N TYR A 133 12.05 15.82 35.99
CA TYR A 133 13.21 15.81 35.10
C TYR A 133 14.06 14.59 35.43
N SER A 134 14.81 14.09 34.45
CA SER A 134 15.85 13.08 34.65
C SER A 134 16.86 13.52 35.73
N PRO A 135 17.58 12.59 36.39
CA PRO A 135 18.55 12.96 37.44
C PRO A 135 19.62 13.97 37.01
N ASP A 136 20.01 13.96 35.73
CA ASP A 136 20.94 14.89 35.10
C ASP A 136 20.27 16.11 34.45
N SER A 137 18.94 16.23 34.54
CA SER A 137 18.12 17.28 33.94
C SER A 137 18.18 17.40 32.40
N THR A 138 18.61 16.35 31.71
CA THR A 138 18.68 16.31 30.23
C THR A 138 17.38 15.84 29.55
N ALA A 139 16.45 15.24 30.31
CA ALA A 139 15.17 14.75 29.82
C ALA A 139 14.01 15.11 30.75
N VAL A 140 12.79 15.10 30.21
CA VAL A 140 11.54 15.32 30.95
C VAL A 140 10.68 14.06 30.95
N VAL A 141 10.06 13.78 32.11
CA VAL A 141 9.20 12.62 32.29
C VAL A 141 7.73 13.06 32.29
N PHE A 142 6.92 12.44 31.44
CA PHE A 142 5.47 12.67 31.37
C PHE A 142 4.71 11.38 31.01
N ASP A 143 3.41 11.38 31.23
CA ASP A 143 2.56 10.19 31.13
C ASP A 143 1.80 10.15 29.81
N MET A 144 2.06 9.13 28.98
CA MET A 144 1.48 8.97 27.64
C MET A 144 0.27 8.02 27.60
N THR A 145 -0.08 7.41 28.73
CA THR A 145 -1.03 6.29 28.80
C THR A 145 -2.39 6.61 28.18
N ASP A 146 -2.98 7.75 28.56
CA ASP A 146 -4.31 8.14 28.05
C ASP A 146 -4.33 8.41 26.55
N PHE A 147 -3.20 8.85 25.97
CA PHE A 147 -3.09 9.04 24.53
C PHE A 147 -3.00 7.69 23.81
N LEU A 148 -2.20 6.77 24.34
CA LEU A 148 -1.97 5.44 23.76
C LEU A 148 -3.17 4.49 23.87
N LEU A 149 -4.08 4.74 24.82
CA LEU A 149 -5.34 4.01 25.03
C LEU A 149 -6.58 4.77 24.54
N ALA A 150 -6.42 5.86 23.78
CA ALA A 150 -7.56 6.56 23.20
C ALA A 150 -7.98 5.95 21.86
N ASN A 151 -9.29 5.85 21.62
CA ASN A 151 -9.80 5.66 20.27
C ASN A 151 -9.68 6.98 19.48
N ARG A 152 -9.09 6.91 18.29
CA ARG A 152 -8.98 8.03 17.34
C ARG A 152 -9.34 7.54 15.95
N ASP A 153 -10.12 8.32 15.22
CA ASP A 153 -10.68 7.88 13.94
C ASP A 153 -9.62 7.63 12.86
N ASN A 154 -8.48 8.32 12.93
CA ASN A 154 -7.36 8.15 11.99
C ASN A 154 -6.27 7.20 12.51
N MET A 155 -6.53 6.44 13.58
CA MET A 155 -5.55 5.56 14.20
C MET A 155 -6.18 4.30 14.80
N ASN A 156 -7.43 3.96 14.47
CA ASN A 156 -8.10 2.77 15.01
C ASN A 156 -7.77 1.51 14.16
N PRO A 157 -8.14 0.29 14.58
CA PRO A 157 -7.80 -0.94 13.84
C PRO A 157 -8.68 -1.20 12.61
N PHE A 158 -9.66 -0.36 12.32
CA PHE A 158 -10.65 -0.62 11.28
C PHE A 158 -10.25 0.03 9.96
N SER A 159 -9.76 -0.76 9.02
CA SER A 159 -9.25 -0.30 7.73
C SER A 159 -10.36 0.27 6.84
N PRO A 160 -10.25 1.52 6.36
CA PRO A 160 -11.22 2.10 5.42
C PRO A 160 -11.21 1.37 4.06
N PHE A 161 -10.14 0.61 3.78
CA PHE A 161 -9.99 -0.17 2.54
C PHE A 161 -10.46 -1.62 2.69
N SER A 162 -10.90 -2.04 3.88
CA SER A 162 -11.41 -3.39 4.06
C SER A 162 -12.73 -3.58 3.29
N PRO A 163 -12.95 -4.74 2.63
CA PRO A 163 -14.17 -4.99 1.85
C PRO A 163 -15.47 -4.80 2.64
N ILE A 164 -15.44 -5.07 3.95
CA ILE A 164 -16.61 -4.87 4.81
C ILE A 164 -17.03 -3.40 4.89
N MET A 165 -16.08 -2.45 4.82
CA MET A 165 -16.38 -1.01 4.85
C MET A 165 -16.96 -0.50 3.54
N ALA A 166 -16.78 -1.22 2.43
CA ALA A 166 -17.33 -0.83 1.14
C ALA A 166 -18.83 -1.18 1.01
N ALA A 167 -19.28 -2.27 1.62
CA ALA A 167 -20.64 -2.78 1.49
C ALA A 167 -21.53 -2.56 2.73
N TYR A 168 -20.92 -2.29 3.89
CA TYR A 168 -21.62 -2.19 5.17
C TYR A 168 -21.23 -0.92 5.93
N THR A 169 -22.17 -0.43 6.74
CA THR A 169 -21.91 0.56 7.77
C THR A 169 -21.44 -0.15 9.04
N VAL A 170 -20.29 0.27 9.56
CA VAL A 170 -19.68 -0.29 10.78
C VAL A 170 -19.69 0.75 11.89
N SER A 171 -20.52 0.53 12.92
CA SER A 171 -20.52 1.33 14.15
C SER A 171 -19.61 0.71 15.20
N LYS A 172 -18.85 1.56 15.92
CA LYS A 172 -17.76 1.17 16.82
C LYS A 172 -17.97 1.87 18.17
N GLU A 173 -18.26 1.12 19.21
CA GLU A 173 -18.35 1.63 20.58
C GLU A 173 -17.07 1.28 21.33
N PHE A 174 -16.23 2.27 21.66
CA PHE A 174 -14.95 2.03 22.33
C PHE A 174 -15.11 1.72 23.82
N ARG A 175 -14.41 0.68 24.31
CA ARG A 175 -14.43 0.20 25.69
C ARG A 175 -13.08 0.48 26.36
N LYS A 176 -12.94 1.66 26.98
CA LYS A 176 -11.65 2.12 27.54
C LYS A 176 -11.23 1.27 28.75
N GLU A 177 -12.18 0.90 29.59
CA GLU A 177 -12.01 0.07 30.78
C GLU A 177 -11.50 -1.35 30.47
N ASP A 178 -11.76 -1.83 29.25
CA ASP A 178 -11.34 -3.14 28.75
C ASP A 178 -10.09 -3.06 27.85
N SER A 179 -9.39 -1.92 27.87
CA SER A 179 -8.20 -1.62 27.06
C SER A 179 -6.96 -1.44 27.93
N SER A 180 -5.79 -1.91 27.49
CA SER A 180 -4.56 -1.91 28.30
C SER A 180 -3.27 -1.81 27.48
N ILE A 181 -2.19 -1.35 28.14
CA ILE A 181 -0.85 -1.37 27.56
C ILE A 181 -0.22 -2.74 27.76
N MET A 182 0.32 -3.31 26.69
CA MET A 182 0.96 -4.63 26.72
C MET A 182 2.47 -4.51 26.92
N SER A 183 3.19 -3.98 25.93
CA SER A 183 4.66 -3.97 25.89
C SER A 183 5.22 -2.68 25.31
N ILE A 184 6.47 -2.37 25.67
CA ILE A 184 7.20 -1.19 25.23
C ILE A 184 8.56 -1.60 24.65
N LYS A 185 8.96 -0.98 23.54
CA LYS A 185 10.30 -1.10 22.94
C LYS A 185 10.79 0.28 22.51
N SER A 186 12.09 0.53 22.67
CA SER A 186 12.74 1.77 22.24
C SER A 186 14.06 1.42 21.59
N PHE A 187 14.33 2.04 20.44
CA PHE A 187 15.49 1.84 19.59
C PHE A 187 16.17 3.20 19.34
N ASP A 188 17.35 3.21 18.71
CA ASP A 188 18.15 4.43 18.55
C ASP A 188 17.43 5.58 17.80
N ASP A 189 16.56 5.26 16.84
CA ASP A 189 15.90 6.20 15.94
C ASP A 189 14.36 6.12 15.96
N ASN A 190 13.79 5.17 16.72
CA ASN A 190 12.36 4.94 16.78
C ASN A 190 11.93 4.21 18.07
N LEU A 191 10.63 4.08 18.28
CA LEU A 191 10.05 3.29 19.37
C LEU A 191 8.75 2.63 18.92
N SER A 192 8.35 1.57 19.63
CA SER A 192 7.13 0.82 19.38
C SER A 192 6.42 0.46 20.69
N ILE A 193 5.12 0.74 20.78
CA ILE A 193 4.30 0.48 21.97
C ILE A 193 3.06 -0.30 21.58
N ARG A 194 2.82 -1.44 22.23
CA ARG A 194 1.65 -2.28 21.98
C ARG A 194 0.53 -1.98 22.97
N SER A 195 -0.65 -1.69 22.44
CA SER A 195 -1.88 -1.47 23.20
C SER A 195 -2.96 -2.46 22.74
N SER A 196 -3.64 -3.11 23.67
CA SER A 196 -4.88 -3.86 23.41
C SER A 196 -6.07 -2.89 23.53
N LEU A 197 -6.79 -2.67 22.42
CA LEU A 197 -7.96 -1.80 22.36
C LEU A 197 -9.23 -2.61 22.10
N THR A 198 -10.26 -2.37 22.90
CA THR A 198 -11.51 -3.13 22.89
C THR A 198 -12.70 -2.27 22.46
N TYR A 199 -13.61 -2.86 21.70
CA TYR A 199 -14.77 -2.23 21.09
C TYR A 199 -15.99 -3.18 21.12
N ASN A 200 -17.20 -2.62 21.06
CA ASN A 200 -18.37 -3.34 20.57
C ASN A 200 -18.68 -2.88 19.13
N VAL A 201 -18.84 -3.83 18.23
CA VAL A 201 -19.00 -3.56 16.79
C VAL A 201 -20.40 -3.96 16.32
N THR A 202 -21.04 -3.08 15.56
CA THR A 202 -22.32 -3.34 14.90
C THR A 202 -22.15 -3.13 13.40
N VAL A 203 -22.57 -4.10 12.59
CA VAL A 203 -22.50 -4.07 11.13
C VAL A 203 -23.90 -4.12 10.55
N SER A 204 -24.23 -3.12 9.73
CA SER A 204 -25.53 -3.00 9.08
C SER A 204 -25.39 -2.62 7.61
N SER A 205 -26.37 -2.96 6.78
CA SER A 205 -26.48 -2.49 5.39
C SER A 205 -27.94 -2.44 4.99
N MET A 206 -28.33 -1.40 4.26
CA MET A 206 -29.70 -1.19 3.75
C MET A 206 -30.79 -1.35 4.84
N GLY A 207 -30.51 -0.89 6.07
CA GLY A 207 -31.44 -0.99 7.21
C GLY A 207 -31.46 -2.34 7.94
N VAL A 208 -30.77 -3.36 7.43
CA VAL A 208 -30.64 -4.68 8.07
C VAL A 208 -29.37 -4.70 8.93
N THR A 209 -29.48 -5.19 10.16
CA THR A 209 -28.33 -5.41 11.06
C THR A 209 -27.91 -6.87 10.98
N TYR A 210 -26.67 -7.12 10.54
CA TYR A 210 -26.11 -8.46 10.36
C TYR A 210 -25.29 -8.90 11.57
N ILE A 211 -24.58 -7.95 12.20
CA ILE A 211 -23.81 -8.17 13.42
C ILE A 211 -24.22 -7.08 14.40
N LYS A 212 -24.60 -7.45 15.63
CA LYS A 212 -25.03 -6.51 16.66
C LYS A 212 -24.14 -6.61 17.89
N GLN A 213 -23.49 -5.50 18.27
CA GLN A 213 -22.76 -5.36 19.53
C GLN A 213 -21.77 -6.52 19.80
N MET A 214 -21.07 -6.96 18.75
CA MET A 214 -20.05 -8.02 18.86
C MET A 214 -18.83 -7.47 19.60
N PRO A 215 -18.37 -8.11 20.70
CA PRO A 215 -17.11 -7.78 21.32
C PRO A 215 -15.95 -7.96 20.33
N PHE A 216 -15.09 -6.96 20.23
CA PHE A 216 -13.96 -6.94 19.30
C PHE A 216 -12.75 -6.33 19.98
N THR A 217 -11.62 -7.02 19.93
CA THR A 217 -10.34 -6.54 20.46
C THR A 217 -9.28 -6.58 19.38
N ALA A 218 -8.47 -5.54 19.30
CA ALA A 218 -7.28 -5.50 18.46
C ALA A 218 -6.07 -5.01 19.24
N VAL A 219 -4.93 -5.65 19.02
CA VAL A 219 -3.64 -5.16 19.50
C VAL A 219 -3.04 -4.26 18.43
N LEU A 220 -2.78 -3.01 18.77
CA LEU A 220 -2.14 -2.04 17.89
C LEU A 220 -0.73 -1.75 18.37
N THR A 221 0.23 -1.79 17.44
CA THR A 221 1.56 -1.21 17.64
C THR A 221 1.54 0.25 17.19
N ARG A 222 1.76 1.16 18.14
CA ARG A 222 2.05 2.58 17.88
C ARG A 222 3.55 2.75 17.70
N SER A 223 3.96 3.21 16.53
CA SER A 223 5.38 3.44 16.23
C SER A 223 5.65 4.93 16.05
N ILE A 224 6.69 5.45 16.71
CA ILE A 224 7.20 6.81 16.49
C ILE A 224 8.61 6.71 15.94
N ILE A 225 8.90 7.35 14.80
CA ILE A 225 10.23 7.42 14.20
C ILE A 225 10.68 8.87 14.05
N LEU A 226 11.96 9.13 14.31
CA LEU A 226 12.59 10.40 14.01
C LEU A 226 12.79 10.57 12.50
N LEU A 227 12.29 11.68 11.94
CA LEU A 227 12.52 11.97 10.54
C LEU A 227 13.99 12.39 10.30
N PRO A 228 14.57 12.13 9.10
CA PRO A 228 15.95 12.48 8.81
C PRO A 228 16.22 13.97 9.04
N GLU A 229 17.31 14.28 9.75
CA GLU A 229 17.73 15.67 10.00
C GLU A 229 18.12 16.40 8.71
N LYS A 230 18.71 15.67 7.75
CA LYS A 230 18.90 16.15 6.38
C LYS A 230 17.83 15.53 5.48
N PRO A 231 16.77 16.29 5.12
CA PRO A 231 15.72 15.80 4.25
C PRO A 231 16.27 15.40 2.87
N MET A 232 15.64 14.42 2.22
CA MET A 232 15.99 14.03 0.85
C MET A 232 15.68 15.19 -0.09
N ARG A 233 16.49 15.40 -1.14
CA ARG A 233 16.09 16.33 -2.21
C ARG A 233 14.80 15.82 -2.87
N PRO A 234 13.67 16.56 -2.78
CA PRO A 234 12.43 16.12 -3.41
C PRO A 234 12.56 16.13 -4.93
N ARG A 235 11.82 15.27 -5.61
CA ARG A 235 11.66 15.29 -7.07
C ARG A 235 10.26 15.77 -7.38
N TYR A 236 10.12 16.72 -8.31
CA TYR A 236 8.80 17.15 -8.77
C TYR A 236 8.12 16.02 -9.55
N ALA A 237 6.88 15.71 -9.20
CA ALA A 237 6.04 14.78 -9.95
C ALA A 237 5.61 15.39 -11.29
N ASP A 238 5.34 14.53 -12.27
CA ASP A 238 4.80 14.91 -13.58
C ASP A 238 3.52 14.09 -13.82
N SER A 239 2.44 14.73 -14.26
CA SER A 239 1.14 14.05 -14.38
C SER A 239 1.11 13.02 -15.50
N ARG A 240 2.07 13.07 -16.44
CA ARG A 240 2.16 12.18 -17.61
C ARG A 240 2.79 10.82 -17.30
N ILE A 241 3.10 10.53 -16.03
CA ILE A 241 3.73 9.27 -15.60
C ILE A 241 3.09 8.73 -14.31
N ASN A 242 3.11 7.40 -14.13
CA ASN A 242 2.40 6.69 -13.06
C ASN A 242 3.08 6.76 -11.67
N ILE A 243 3.29 7.95 -11.10
CA ILE A 243 4.01 8.10 -9.81
C ILE A 243 3.14 8.66 -8.68
N PHE A 244 3.09 7.97 -7.53
CA PHE A 244 2.45 8.51 -6.33
C PHE A 244 3.16 9.79 -5.86
N TYR A 245 2.39 10.76 -5.37
CA TYR A 245 2.92 12.07 -4.99
C TYR A 245 2.32 12.59 -3.70
N THR A 246 3.01 13.55 -3.09
CA THR A 246 2.48 14.41 -2.01
C THR A 246 2.35 15.86 -2.52
N PRO A 247 1.19 16.51 -2.35
CA PRO A 247 0.99 17.90 -2.78
C PRO A 247 1.68 18.89 -1.81
N LYS A 248 2.00 20.07 -2.34
CA LYS A 248 2.48 21.26 -1.61
C LYS A 248 1.93 22.52 -2.26
N VAL A 249 1.81 23.59 -1.49
CA VAL A 249 1.48 24.94 -1.94
C VAL A 249 2.70 25.82 -1.76
N LYS A 250 3.30 26.23 -2.88
CA LYS A 250 4.47 27.09 -2.94
C LYS A 250 4.04 28.55 -3.02
N PHE A 251 4.55 29.34 -2.08
CA PHE A 251 4.45 30.79 -2.04
C PHE A 251 5.76 31.41 -2.53
N SER A 252 5.66 32.49 -3.29
CA SER A 252 6.81 33.27 -3.77
C SER A 252 6.44 34.75 -3.78
N ASN A 253 7.40 35.61 -3.45
CA ASN A 253 7.26 37.06 -3.61
C ASN A 253 7.13 37.47 -5.08
N GLU A 254 7.64 36.66 -6.01
CA GLU A 254 7.68 36.96 -7.45
C GLU A 254 6.44 36.47 -8.21
N SER A 255 5.69 35.52 -7.64
CA SER A 255 4.52 34.93 -8.30
C SER A 255 3.24 35.69 -7.97
N GLN A 256 2.38 35.94 -8.97
CA GLN A 256 1.08 36.61 -8.78
C GLN A 256 -0.01 35.68 -8.23
N ARG A 257 0.31 34.41 -7.97
CA ARG A 257 -0.59 33.42 -7.39
C ARG A 257 0.20 32.37 -6.61
N VAL A 258 -0.50 31.61 -5.77
CA VAL A 258 0.08 30.40 -5.17
C VAL A 258 0.26 29.32 -6.23
N GLU A 259 1.33 28.53 -6.11
CA GLU A 259 1.64 27.44 -7.01
C GLU A 259 1.43 26.10 -6.31
N ASN A 260 0.56 25.26 -6.86
CA ASN A 260 0.45 23.88 -6.40
C ASN A 260 1.58 23.07 -7.03
N VAL A 261 2.44 22.51 -6.20
CA VAL A 261 3.54 21.65 -6.62
C VAL A 261 3.36 20.26 -6.01
N TYR A 262 3.87 19.24 -6.68
CA TYR A 262 3.68 17.86 -6.27
C TYR A 262 5.05 17.19 -6.19
N TYR A 263 5.37 16.57 -5.07
CA TYR A 263 6.61 15.83 -4.89
C TYR A 263 6.35 14.35 -5.09
N ALA A 264 7.11 13.73 -5.99
CA ALA A 264 7.10 12.30 -6.22
C ALA A 264 7.57 11.57 -4.95
N LEU A 265 6.82 10.55 -4.55
CA LEU A 265 7.27 9.62 -3.51
C LEU A 265 8.40 8.75 -4.08
N ARG A 266 9.46 8.49 -3.31
CA ARG A 266 10.54 7.56 -3.71
C ARG A 266 11.44 7.18 -2.55
N TRP A 267 12.08 6.02 -2.67
CA TRP A 267 13.23 5.67 -1.83
C TRP A 267 14.45 6.55 -2.14
N ARG A 268 15.23 6.88 -1.10
CA ARG A 268 16.50 7.59 -1.26
C ARG A 268 17.59 6.65 -1.76
N LEU A 269 17.80 6.62 -3.08
CA LEU A 269 18.90 5.89 -3.72
C LEU A 269 20.02 6.84 -4.16
N GLU A 270 21.15 6.75 -3.46
CA GLU A 270 22.38 7.48 -3.77
C GLU A 270 23.48 6.46 -4.04
N PRO A 271 24.30 6.63 -5.10
CA PRO A 271 25.40 5.71 -5.36
C PRO A 271 26.45 5.80 -4.25
N VAL A 272 27.03 4.66 -3.88
CA VAL A 272 28.21 4.61 -2.99
C VAL A 272 29.41 5.27 -3.66
N ASP A 273 29.56 5.11 -4.97
CA ASP A 273 30.64 5.67 -5.79
C ASP A 273 30.05 6.46 -6.97
N ALA A 274 30.00 7.78 -6.83
CA ALA A 274 29.42 8.66 -7.84
C ALA A 274 30.25 8.69 -9.13
N GLU A 275 31.58 8.58 -9.04
CA GLU A 275 32.46 8.62 -10.22
C GLU A 275 32.28 7.38 -11.09
N LYS A 276 32.16 6.20 -10.48
CA LYS A 276 31.85 4.96 -11.21
C LYS A 276 30.46 4.99 -11.82
N TYR A 277 29.48 5.49 -11.08
CA TYR A 277 28.12 5.67 -11.58
C TYR A 277 28.11 6.57 -12.83
N GLU A 278 28.83 7.70 -12.83
CA GLU A 278 28.92 8.61 -13.97
C GLU A 278 29.64 8.00 -15.19
N LYS A 279 30.53 7.03 -14.97
CA LYS A 279 31.17 6.24 -16.04
C LYS A 279 30.25 5.14 -16.60
N GLY A 280 29.05 4.95 -16.04
CA GLY A 280 28.11 3.91 -16.42
C GLY A 280 28.41 2.54 -15.81
N GLU A 281 29.26 2.46 -14.80
CA GLU A 281 29.52 1.22 -14.06
C GLU A 281 28.39 0.94 -13.04
N LEU A 282 28.06 -0.34 -12.83
CA LEU A 282 27.09 -0.73 -11.81
C LEU A 282 27.64 -0.53 -10.40
N VAL A 283 26.93 0.25 -9.59
CA VAL A 283 27.27 0.54 -8.19
C VAL A 283 26.13 0.12 -7.26
N GLU A 284 26.44 -0.09 -5.99
CA GLU A 284 25.41 -0.31 -4.97
C GLU A 284 24.89 1.03 -4.46
N PRO A 285 23.61 1.13 -4.05
CA PRO A 285 23.13 2.31 -3.34
C PRO A 285 23.68 2.32 -1.90
N LYS A 286 23.87 3.52 -1.33
CA LYS A 286 24.29 3.68 0.07
C LYS A 286 23.35 3.01 1.06
N LYS A 287 22.05 2.95 0.73
CA LYS A 287 21.02 2.27 1.50
C LYS A 287 20.17 1.40 0.55
N PRO A 288 20.43 0.08 0.49
CA PRO A 288 19.56 -0.84 -0.24
C PRO A 288 18.17 -0.91 0.38
N ILE A 289 17.16 -1.21 -0.45
CA ILE A 289 15.79 -1.44 -0.01
C ILE A 289 15.68 -2.90 0.39
N ILE A 290 15.41 -3.17 1.67
CA ILE A 290 15.40 -4.53 2.22
C ILE A 290 13.97 -4.93 2.58
N TYR A 291 13.48 -6.01 1.96
CA TYR A 291 12.21 -6.65 2.33
C TYR A 291 12.46 -7.90 3.19
N TYR A 292 11.70 -8.03 4.26
CA TYR A 292 11.69 -9.19 5.13
C TYR A 292 10.45 -10.05 4.86
N ILE A 293 10.62 -11.34 4.59
CA ILE A 293 9.54 -12.29 4.31
C ILE A 293 9.10 -12.98 5.60
N ASP A 294 7.80 -12.91 5.89
CA ASP A 294 7.19 -13.53 7.06
C ASP A 294 7.41 -15.05 7.11
N ASN A 295 7.70 -15.56 8.30
CA ASN A 295 7.90 -16.98 8.52
C ASN A 295 6.62 -17.80 8.39
N ALA A 296 5.44 -17.16 8.52
CA ALA A 296 4.14 -17.79 8.41
C ALA A 296 3.76 -18.24 6.98
N PHE A 297 4.45 -17.76 5.94
CA PHE A 297 4.20 -18.20 4.58
C PHE A 297 4.52 -19.69 4.38
N PRO A 298 3.72 -20.43 3.58
CA PRO A 298 4.11 -21.75 3.09
C PRO A 298 5.49 -21.70 2.42
N ASN A 299 6.35 -22.70 2.69
CA ASN A 299 7.73 -22.71 2.20
C ASN A 299 7.85 -22.52 0.67
N PHE A 300 6.91 -23.10 -0.10
CA PHE A 300 6.94 -22.95 -1.55
C PHE A 300 6.63 -21.51 -2.00
N TRP A 301 5.79 -20.75 -1.28
CA TRP A 301 5.48 -19.35 -1.61
C TRP A 301 6.72 -18.48 -1.48
N LYS A 302 7.52 -18.68 -0.42
CA LYS A 302 8.70 -17.84 -0.13
C LYS A 302 9.65 -17.73 -1.33
N LYS A 303 9.84 -18.82 -2.07
CA LYS A 303 10.63 -18.84 -3.32
C LYS A 303 10.08 -17.85 -4.36
N TYR A 304 8.78 -17.87 -4.59
CA TYR A 304 8.12 -17.04 -5.61
C TYR A 304 7.91 -15.60 -5.16
N ILE A 305 7.65 -15.37 -3.87
CA ILE A 305 7.64 -14.04 -3.25
C ILE A 305 9.01 -13.38 -3.47
N ARG A 306 10.10 -14.08 -3.11
CA ARG A 306 11.47 -13.59 -3.32
C ARG A 306 11.75 -13.26 -4.79
N ARG A 307 11.27 -14.10 -5.72
CA ARG A 307 11.41 -13.87 -7.17
C ARG A 307 10.62 -12.64 -7.64
N GLY A 308 9.42 -12.43 -7.12
CA GLY A 308 8.59 -11.25 -7.43
C GLY A 308 9.21 -9.93 -6.96
N ILE A 309 9.88 -9.95 -5.80
CA ILE A 309 10.59 -8.77 -5.28
C ILE A 309 11.88 -8.52 -6.08
N LEU A 310 12.74 -9.54 -6.22
CA LEU A 310 14.10 -9.38 -6.74
C LEU A 310 14.16 -9.04 -8.23
N ARG A 311 13.14 -9.39 -9.03
CA ARG A 311 13.13 -9.07 -10.49
C ARG A 311 13.18 -7.59 -10.78
N TRP A 312 12.75 -6.74 -9.85
CA TRP A 312 12.87 -5.29 -10.01
C TRP A 312 14.32 -4.81 -10.10
N ASN A 313 15.30 -5.59 -9.60
CA ASN A 313 16.71 -5.28 -9.81
C ASN A 313 17.05 -5.21 -11.31
N ASP A 314 16.37 -5.94 -12.20
CA ASP A 314 16.60 -5.84 -13.64
C ASP A 314 16.42 -4.39 -14.13
N ALA A 315 15.41 -3.68 -13.61
CA ALA A 315 15.16 -2.28 -13.95
C ALA A 315 16.13 -1.32 -13.24
N PHE A 316 16.49 -1.59 -11.99
CA PHE A 316 17.47 -0.78 -11.25
C PHE A 316 18.89 -0.89 -11.83
N GLU A 317 19.27 -2.06 -12.35
CA GLU A 317 20.55 -2.27 -13.01
C GLU A 317 20.64 -1.46 -14.31
N LYS A 318 19.53 -1.29 -15.05
CA LYS A 318 19.49 -0.43 -16.25
C LYS A 318 19.76 1.04 -15.97
N ILE A 319 19.61 1.47 -14.71
CA ILE A 319 19.88 2.84 -14.29
C ILE A 319 21.17 2.94 -13.45
N GLY A 320 22.00 1.89 -13.42
CA GLY A 320 23.31 1.91 -12.78
C GLY A 320 23.37 1.33 -11.36
N PHE A 321 22.26 0.84 -10.79
CA PHE A 321 22.24 0.26 -9.45
C PHE A 321 22.15 -1.26 -9.46
N LYS A 322 23.18 -1.95 -8.96
CA LYS A 322 23.11 -3.37 -8.61
C LYS A 322 22.74 -3.54 -7.14
N ASN A 323 22.11 -4.66 -6.79
CA ASN A 323 21.69 -4.97 -5.41
C ASN A 323 20.88 -3.82 -4.77
N ALA A 324 20.08 -3.11 -5.57
CA ALA A 324 19.24 -2.03 -5.06
C ALA A 324 18.16 -2.57 -4.12
N ILE A 325 17.66 -3.77 -4.43
CA ILE A 325 16.62 -4.46 -3.70
C ILE A 325 17.17 -5.77 -3.16
N CYS A 326 17.00 -5.98 -1.86
CA CYS A 326 17.44 -7.16 -1.13
C CYS A 326 16.26 -7.82 -0.43
N VAL A 327 16.31 -9.13 -0.28
CA VAL A 327 15.29 -9.92 0.42
C VAL A 327 15.94 -10.74 1.51
N LYS A 328 15.33 -10.72 2.70
CA LYS A 328 15.70 -11.55 3.85
C LYS A 328 14.46 -12.27 4.37
N ASP A 329 14.66 -13.39 5.06
CA ASP A 329 13.59 -13.99 5.85
C ASP A 329 13.51 -13.29 7.21
N PHE A 330 12.37 -13.38 7.89
CA PHE A 330 12.26 -12.92 9.28
C PHE A 330 13.30 -13.66 10.13
N PRO A 331 14.19 -12.94 10.83
CA PRO A 331 15.19 -13.59 11.66
C PRO A 331 14.51 -14.41 12.77
N LEU A 332 15.06 -15.58 13.06
CA LEU A 332 14.54 -16.49 14.10
C LEU A 332 15.25 -16.31 15.45
N ASP A 333 16.42 -15.67 15.42
CA ASP A 333 17.38 -15.57 16.50
C ASP A 333 17.76 -14.11 16.85
N ASP A 334 16.97 -13.14 16.38
CA ASP A 334 17.11 -11.72 16.70
C ASP A 334 15.95 -11.24 17.59
N PRO A 335 16.15 -11.09 18.92
CA PRO A 335 15.10 -10.63 19.82
C PRO A 335 14.72 -9.14 19.61
N GLU A 336 15.58 -8.36 18.95
CA GLU A 336 15.33 -6.95 18.65
C GLU A 336 14.51 -6.77 17.36
N PHE A 337 14.43 -7.80 16.51
CA PHE A 337 13.57 -7.77 15.34
C PHE A 337 12.10 -7.71 15.76
N ASP A 338 11.40 -6.70 15.25
CA ASP A 338 9.96 -6.55 15.42
C ASP A 338 9.35 -6.19 14.07
N PRO A 339 8.55 -7.07 13.46
CA PRO A 339 8.04 -6.83 12.11
C PRO A 339 7.02 -5.69 12.04
N ASP A 340 6.56 -5.16 13.18
CA ASP A 340 5.69 -3.99 13.28
C ASP A 340 6.49 -2.69 13.53
N ASN A 341 7.82 -2.79 13.72
CA ASN A 341 8.71 -1.65 13.74
C ASN A 341 8.77 -1.04 12.33
N ILE A 342 8.53 0.27 12.27
CA ILE A 342 8.52 1.08 11.05
C ILE A 342 9.86 1.08 10.29
N LYS A 343 10.96 0.64 10.90
CA LYS A 343 12.26 0.49 10.23
C LYS A 343 12.31 -0.67 9.23
N TYR A 344 11.45 -1.69 9.39
CA TYR A 344 11.50 -2.88 8.56
C TYR A 344 10.39 -2.88 7.52
N SER A 345 10.78 -2.98 6.24
CA SER A 345 9.82 -3.26 5.19
C SER A 345 9.53 -4.76 5.14
N CYS A 346 8.27 -5.13 5.27
CA CYS A 346 7.87 -6.53 5.49
C CYS A 346 6.85 -6.99 4.44
N VAL A 347 6.99 -8.25 4.00
CA VAL A 347 5.94 -8.98 3.29
C VAL A 347 5.25 -9.89 4.30
N ARG A 348 3.98 -9.64 4.59
CA ARG A 348 3.20 -10.28 5.67
C ARG A 348 2.12 -11.19 5.09
N TYR A 349 1.97 -12.36 5.72
CA TYR A 349 0.92 -13.32 5.39
C TYR A 349 -0.34 -13.03 6.20
N SER A 350 -1.48 -12.88 5.53
CA SER A 350 -2.79 -12.71 6.18
C SER A 350 -3.67 -13.95 5.97
N PRO A 351 -3.97 -14.74 7.03
CA PRO A 351 -4.88 -15.89 6.94
C PRO A 351 -6.35 -15.42 6.89
N SER A 352 -6.71 -14.74 5.82
CA SER A 352 -8.02 -14.15 5.59
C SER A 352 -8.64 -14.67 4.28
N PHE A 353 -9.97 -14.78 4.28
CA PHE A 353 -10.76 -15.21 3.11
C PHE A 353 -10.83 -14.13 2.01
N ILE A 354 -10.43 -12.89 2.32
CA ILE A 354 -10.34 -11.81 1.36
C ILE A 354 -9.36 -12.23 0.24
N ALA A 355 -9.83 -12.15 -1.00
CA ALA A 355 -9.05 -12.46 -2.18
C ALA A 355 -8.38 -11.18 -2.69
N ASN A 356 -7.23 -10.79 -2.13
CA ASN A 356 -6.49 -9.61 -2.58
C ASN A 356 -5.00 -9.65 -2.21
N ALA A 357 -4.26 -8.62 -2.61
CA ALA A 357 -2.97 -8.22 -2.09
C ALA A 357 -2.89 -6.68 -2.00
N MET A 358 -1.96 -6.15 -1.21
CA MET A 358 -1.79 -4.69 -1.05
C MET A 358 -0.34 -4.33 -0.72
N GLY A 359 0.20 -3.26 -1.31
CA GLY A 359 1.56 -2.76 -1.08
C GLY A 359 1.68 -1.29 -0.64
N PRO A 360 1.12 -0.85 0.51
CA PRO A 360 1.29 0.53 0.95
C PRO A 360 2.71 0.86 1.45
N SER A 361 3.00 2.16 1.47
CA SER A 361 4.22 2.72 2.03
C SER A 361 3.95 3.98 2.85
N TRP A 362 4.83 4.26 3.81
CA TRP A 362 4.85 5.51 4.57
C TRP A 362 6.06 6.34 4.17
N SER A 363 5.85 7.65 4.04
CA SER A 363 6.86 8.57 3.53
C SER A 363 7.01 9.79 4.43
N ASP A 364 8.20 10.40 4.42
CA ASP A 364 8.44 11.74 4.95
C ASP A 364 7.62 12.75 4.15
N PRO A 365 6.60 13.40 4.74
CA PRO A 365 5.71 14.30 4.00
C PRO A 365 6.45 15.54 3.49
N ARG A 366 7.60 15.89 4.09
CA ARG A 366 8.38 17.08 3.73
C ARG A 366 9.02 16.94 2.35
N THR A 367 9.33 15.71 1.93
CA THR A 367 10.12 15.44 0.72
C THR A 367 9.59 14.33 -0.17
N GLY A 368 8.67 13.50 0.31
CA GLY A 368 8.24 12.27 -0.35
C GLY A 368 9.25 11.11 -0.21
N GLU A 369 10.19 11.16 0.74
CA GLU A 369 11.11 10.04 0.96
C GLU A 369 10.34 8.86 1.57
N ILE A 370 10.31 7.71 0.88
CA ILE A 370 9.73 6.50 1.44
C ILE A 370 10.66 5.99 2.55
N LEU A 371 10.09 5.79 3.74
CA LEU A 371 10.80 5.32 4.93
C LEU A 371 10.50 3.85 5.23
N ASN A 372 9.31 3.39 4.85
CA ASN A 372 8.83 2.06 5.14
C ASN A 372 7.82 1.59 4.09
N ALA A 373 7.82 0.29 3.81
CA ALA A 373 6.79 -0.36 3.00
C ALA A 373 6.26 -1.63 3.66
N SER A 374 5.01 -1.98 3.36
CA SER A 374 4.44 -3.26 3.76
C SER A 374 3.64 -3.86 2.63
N VAL A 375 3.90 -5.14 2.35
CA VAL A 375 3.16 -5.91 1.36
C VAL A 375 2.35 -6.97 2.09
N TYR A 376 1.04 -7.00 1.88
CA TYR A 376 0.11 -7.95 2.49
C TYR A 376 -0.37 -8.93 1.45
N LEU A 377 -0.16 -10.22 1.69
CA LEU A 377 -0.71 -11.28 0.85
C LEU A 377 -1.76 -12.04 1.66
N TYR A 378 -3.01 -11.94 1.21
CA TYR A 378 -4.12 -12.66 1.82
C TYR A 378 -4.09 -14.13 1.38
N HIS A 379 -4.51 -15.06 2.23
CA HIS A 379 -4.47 -16.49 1.92
C HIS A 379 -5.25 -16.81 0.65
N ASN A 380 -6.45 -16.24 0.50
CA ASN A 380 -7.31 -16.53 -0.64
C ASN A 380 -6.84 -15.89 -1.97
N LEU A 381 -5.66 -15.24 -1.98
CA LEU A 381 -4.95 -14.88 -3.20
C LEU A 381 -4.78 -16.09 -4.13
N VAL A 382 -4.55 -17.29 -3.60
CA VAL A 382 -4.36 -18.49 -4.44
C VAL A 382 -5.63 -18.94 -5.14
N GLY A 383 -6.79 -18.78 -4.50
CA GLY A 383 -8.10 -19.02 -5.11
C GLY A 383 -8.35 -18.02 -6.24
N LEU A 384 -8.07 -16.75 -5.97
CA LEU A 384 -8.20 -15.65 -6.93
C LEU A 384 -7.39 -15.89 -8.21
N VAL A 385 -6.08 -16.15 -8.09
CA VAL A 385 -5.22 -16.34 -9.26
C VAL A 385 -5.53 -17.65 -10.00
N ARG A 386 -6.01 -18.68 -9.30
CA ARG A 386 -6.53 -19.90 -9.93
C ARG A 386 -7.75 -19.56 -10.78
N ASN A 387 -8.72 -18.84 -10.23
CA ASN A 387 -9.94 -18.47 -10.95
C ASN A 387 -9.60 -17.62 -12.18
N TRP A 388 -8.68 -16.65 -12.06
CA TRP A 388 -8.19 -15.88 -13.20
C TRP A 388 -7.60 -16.77 -14.29
N ARG A 389 -6.67 -17.67 -13.92
CA ARG A 389 -6.06 -18.58 -14.90
C ARG A 389 -7.10 -19.48 -15.55
N PHE A 390 -8.03 -20.03 -14.78
CA PHE A 390 -9.07 -20.89 -15.31
C PHE A 390 -9.95 -20.12 -16.30
N VAL A 391 -10.58 -19.03 -15.87
CA VAL A 391 -11.59 -18.32 -16.68
C VAL A 391 -10.98 -17.56 -17.86
N GLN A 392 -9.72 -17.12 -17.75
CA GLN A 392 -9.07 -16.34 -18.81
C GLN A 392 -8.25 -17.21 -19.78
N THR A 393 -7.78 -18.40 -19.38
CA THR A 393 -6.81 -19.17 -20.19
C THR A 393 -7.12 -20.65 -20.40
N ALA A 394 -8.11 -21.25 -19.72
CA ALA A 394 -8.39 -22.69 -19.83
C ALA A 394 -8.74 -23.16 -21.26
N GLN A 395 -9.26 -22.29 -22.11
CA GLN A 395 -9.51 -22.58 -23.54
C GLN A 395 -8.23 -23.01 -24.28
N ALA A 396 -7.09 -22.40 -23.95
CA ALA A 396 -5.81 -22.58 -24.62
C ALA A 396 -4.78 -23.31 -23.74
N ASP A 397 -4.99 -23.33 -22.43
CA ASP A 397 -4.08 -23.91 -21.45
C ASP A 397 -4.73 -25.10 -20.75
N THR A 398 -4.32 -26.31 -21.13
CA THR A 398 -4.83 -27.54 -20.50
C THR A 398 -4.33 -27.73 -19.06
N ASP A 399 -3.25 -27.06 -18.66
CA ASP A 399 -2.63 -27.25 -17.34
C ASP A 399 -3.43 -26.54 -16.21
N VAL A 400 -4.27 -25.56 -16.57
CA VAL A 400 -5.07 -24.77 -15.63
C VAL A 400 -6.51 -25.26 -15.47
N ARG A 401 -6.91 -26.34 -16.17
CA ARG A 401 -8.26 -26.93 -16.14
C ARG A 401 -8.56 -27.73 -14.86
N ARG A 402 -7.96 -27.36 -13.73
CA ARG A 402 -7.92 -28.18 -12.50
C ARG A 402 -8.30 -27.34 -11.28
N LYS A 403 -8.85 -28.02 -10.26
CA LYS A 403 -9.17 -27.41 -8.94
C LYS A 403 -7.94 -26.84 -8.22
N GLN A 404 -6.79 -27.48 -8.43
CA GLN A 404 -5.51 -27.08 -7.88
C GLN A 404 -4.54 -26.89 -9.04
N LEU A 405 -3.96 -25.70 -9.13
CA LEU A 405 -2.93 -25.42 -10.13
C LEU A 405 -1.64 -26.19 -9.80
N PRO A 406 -0.90 -26.63 -10.82
CA PRO A 406 0.49 -27.04 -10.66
C PRO A 406 1.30 -25.98 -9.89
N THR A 407 2.22 -26.42 -9.03
CA THR A 407 2.95 -25.55 -8.09
C THR A 407 3.76 -24.46 -8.80
N ASP A 408 4.33 -24.77 -9.95
CA ASP A 408 5.06 -23.83 -10.81
C ASP A 408 4.15 -22.75 -11.39
N ILE A 409 2.97 -23.12 -11.92
CA ILE A 409 1.98 -22.15 -12.44
C ILE A 409 1.46 -21.26 -11.30
N LEU A 410 1.10 -21.85 -10.16
CA LEU A 410 0.65 -21.08 -9.00
C LEU A 410 1.75 -20.15 -8.50
N GLY A 411 2.98 -20.64 -8.43
CA GLY A 411 4.14 -19.86 -8.06
C GLY A 411 4.39 -18.68 -8.99
N ASP A 412 4.21 -18.87 -10.30
CA ASP A 412 4.32 -17.80 -11.29
C ASP A 412 3.27 -16.71 -11.06
N CYS A 413 2.03 -17.10 -10.78
CA CYS A 413 0.97 -16.17 -10.41
C CYS A 413 1.28 -15.40 -9.12
N ILE A 414 1.77 -16.07 -8.07
CA ILE A 414 2.19 -15.41 -6.82
C ILE A 414 3.32 -14.42 -7.09
N SER A 415 4.32 -14.81 -7.88
CA SER A 415 5.45 -13.96 -8.23
C SER A 415 5.02 -12.71 -9.00
N TYR A 416 4.02 -12.82 -9.88
CA TYR A 416 3.46 -11.67 -10.60
C TYR A 416 2.76 -10.70 -9.65
N VAL A 417 1.85 -11.19 -8.81
CA VAL A 417 1.12 -10.34 -7.85
C VAL A 417 2.07 -9.65 -6.89
N VAL A 418 3.07 -10.38 -6.36
CA VAL A 418 4.09 -9.78 -5.50
C VAL A 418 4.88 -8.70 -6.22
N ALA A 419 5.27 -8.92 -7.47
CA ALA A 419 5.97 -7.90 -8.25
C ALA A 419 5.14 -6.64 -8.44
N HIS A 420 3.83 -6.79 -8.71
CA HIS A 420 2.88 -5.69 -8.82
C HIS A 420 2.79 -4.89 -7.51
N GLU A 421 2.53 -5.56 -6.38
CA GLU A 421 2.43 -4.89 -5.08
C GLU A 421 3.73 -4.22 -4.66
N VAL A 422 4.87 -4.84 -4.94
CA VAL A 422 6.19 -4.25 -4.69
C VAL A 422 6.40 -3.00 -5.58
N GLY A 423 5.85 -2.98 -6.80
CA GLY A 423 5.82 -1.79 -7.65
C GLY A 423 5.16 -0.59 -6.96
N HIS A 424 4.03 -0.78 -6.27
CA HIS A 424 3.40 0.27 -5.46
C HIS A 424 4.32 0.79 -4.36
N THR A 425 5.09 -0.10 -3.72
CA THR A 425 6.07 0.30 -2.70
C THR A 425 7.27 1.05 -3.25
N PHE A 426 7.48 1.08 -4.57
CA PHE A 426 8.42 1.97 -5.26
C PHE A 426 7.77 3.27 -5.75
N ALA A 427 6.56 3.58 -5.27
CA ALA A 427 5.73 4.71 -5.65
C ALA A 427 5.11 4.63 -7.06
N PHE A 428 4.97 3.45 -7.65
CA PHE A 428 4.27 3.33 -8.93
C PHE A 428 2.77 3.21 -8.73
N MET A 429 2.00 4.10 -9.34
CA MET A 429 0.56 3.96 -9.50
C MET A 429 0.24 2.94 -10.59
N HIS A 430 -1.01 2.49 -10.66
CA HIS A 430 -1.47 1.71 -11.80
C HIS A 430 -1.29 2.46 -13.11
N ASN A 431 -0.98 1.73 -14.19
CA ASN A 431 -1.07 2.24 -15.57
C ASN A 431 -2.10 1.42 -16.33
N MET A 432 -3.36 1.84 -16.29
CA MET A 432 -4.50 1.10 -16.87
C MET A 432 -4.59 1.20 -18.39
N ALA A 433 -3.67 1.92 -19.05
CA ALA A 433 -3.65 2.03 -20.52
C ALA A 433 -2.46 1.31 -21.18
N ALA A 434 -1.68 0.55 -20.40
CA ALA A 434 -0.49 -0.12 -20.93
C ALA A 434 -0.86 -1.28 -21.88
N SER A 435 -1.98 -1.97 -21.66
CA SER A 435 -2.51 -3.02 -22.52
C SER A 435 -3.26 -2.48 -23.74
N SER A 436 -3.96 -1.35 -23.59
CA SER A 436 -4.79 -0.73 -24.63
C SER A 436 -3.98 -0.18 -25.81
N SER A 437 -2.65 -0.18 -25.69
CA SER A 437 -1.72 0.23 -26.75
C SER A 437 -1.18 -0.96 -27.57
N ILE A 438 -1.68 -2.18 -27.32
CA ILE A 438 -1.26 -3.40 -28.01
C ILE A 438 -2.30 -3.81 -29.05
N PRO A 439 -1.94 -3.98 -30.33
CA PRO A 439 -2.85 -4.55 -31.32
C PRO A 439 -3.38 -5.91 -30.87
N VAL A 440 -4.70 -6.11 -30.82
CA VAL A 440 -5.32 -7.35 -30.28
C VAL A 440 -4.73 -8.62 -30.91
N ASP A 441 -4.44 -8.63 -32.22
CA ASP A 441 -3.87 -9.81 -32.89
C ASP A 441 -2.44 -10.13 -32.45
N SER A 442 -1.69 -9.14 -31.97
CA SER A 442 -0.34 -9.35 -31.42
C SER A 442 -0.35 -10.23 -30.18
N LEU A 443 -1.44 -10.22 -29.40
CA LEU A 443 -1.62 -11.10 -28.24
C LEU A 443 -1.76 -12.57 -28.64
N ARG A 444 -1.94 -12.89 -29.93
CA ARG A 444 -1.93 -14.27 -30.45
C ARG A 444 -0.60 -14.63 -31.13
N SER A 445 0.38 -13.73 -31.11
CA SER A 445 1.70 -13.95 -31.69
C SER A 445 2.70 -14.41 -30.64
N ALA A 446 3.35 -15.56 -30.87
CA ALA A 446 4.38 -16.07 -30.00
C ALA A 446 5.57 -15.12 -29.91
N SER A 447 6.05 -14.57 -31.03
CA SER A 447 7.19 -13.65 -31.02
C SER A 447 6.91 -12.37 -30.24
N PHE A 448 5.66 -11.87 -30.31
CA PHE A 448 5.25 -10.67 -29.58
C PHE A 448 5.10 -10.95 -28.08
N THR A 449 4.28 -11.94 -27.72
CA THR A 449 3.95 -12.23 -26.31
C THR A 449 5.16 -12.77 -25.52
N ASN A 450 6.13 -13.43 -26.16
CA ASN A 450 7.38 -13.78 -25.48
C ASN A 450 8.27 -12.57 -25.19
N LYS A 451 8.14 -11.47 -25.95
CA LYS A 451 8.90 -10.23 -25.74
C LYS A 451 8.20 -9.27 -24.78
N TYR A 452 6.89 -9.11 -24.91
CA TYR A 452 6.13 -8.07 -24.21
C TYR A 452 5.05 -8.61 -23.27
N GLY A 453 4.73 -9.91 -23.32
CA GLY A 453 3.60 -10.46 -22.57
C GLY A 453 2.26 -9.88 -23.04
N THR A 454 1.38 -9.59 -22.08
CA THR A 454 0.02 -9.04 -22.30
C THR A 454 -0.09 -7.53 -22.15
N THR A 455 0.95 -6.85 -21.64
CA THR A 455 0.93 -5.42 -21.33
C THR A 455 2.33 -4.84 -21.27
N TYR A 456 2.48 -3.54 -21.54
CA TYR A 456 3.77 -2.84 -21.44
C TYR A 456 4.15 -2.43 -20.01
N SER A 457 3.29 -2.65 -19.01
CA SER A 457 3.56 -2.39 -17.59
C SER A 457 2.92 -3.44 -16.72
N ILE A 458 3.65 -4.01 -15.77
CA ILE A 458 3.04 -4.90 -14.78
C ILE A 458 2.14 -4.15 -13.80
N MET A 459 2.17 -2.80 -13.79
CA MET A 459 1.26 -1.96 -13.01
C MET A 459 -0.13 -1.82 -13.65
N ASP A 460 -0.36 -2.50 -14.76
CA ASP A 460 -1.66 -2.66 -15.40
C ASP A 460 -2.43 -3.84 -14.81
N TYR A 461 -3.76 -3.80 -14.88
CA TYR A 461 -4.64 -4.92 -14.57
C TYR A 461 -4.88 -5.83 -15.79
N ALA A 462 -4.01 -5.75 -16.79
CA ALA A 462 -3.92 -6.66 -17.91
C ALA A 462 -3.24 -7.99 -17.52
N ARG A 463 -4.01 -8.82 -16.82
CA ARG A 463 -3.60 -10.11 -16.24
C ARG A 463 -3.34 -11.17 -17.32
N ASN A 464 -4.16 -12.20 -17.43
CA ASN A 464 -3.87 -13.32 -18.32
C ASN A 464 -4.50 -13.12 -19.71
N ASN A 465 -3.85 -13.71 -20.71
CA ASN A 465 -4.16 -13.50 -22.12
C ASN A 465 -5.49 -14.16 -22.55
N TYR A 466 -6.61 -13.51 -22.26
CA TYR A 466 -7.93 -14.01 -22.64
C TYR A 466 -8.23 -13.92 -24.14
N VAL A 467 -7.36 -13.26 -24.92
CA VAL A 467 -7.47 -13.19 -26.38
C VAL A 467 -6.98 -14.48 -27.05
N ALA A 468 -6.04 -15.19 -26.42
CA ALA A 468 -5.51 -16.46 -26.93
C ALA A 468 -6.62 -17.49 -27.16
N GLN A 469 -6.54 -18.20 -28.29
CA GLN A 469 -7.50 -19.20 -28.73
C GLN A 469 -6.91 -20.62 -28.58
N PRO A 470 -7.74 -21.69 -28.62
CA PRO A 470 -7.23 -23.06 -28.66
C PRO A 470 -6.16 -23.25 -29.75
N GLY A 471 -5.03 -23.88 -29.39
CA GLY A 471 -3.89 -24.08 -30.28
C GLY A 471 -2.82 -22.97 -30.21
N ASP A 472 -3.10 -21.82 -29.59
CA ASP A 472 -2.14 -20.71 -29.53
C ASP A 472 -1.00 -20.99 -28.52
N LYS A 473 -1.29 -21.65 -27.39
CA LYS A 473 -0.24 -22.06 -26.42
C LYS A 473 0.77 -23.00 -27.07
N GLU A 474 0.29 -23.97 -27.85
CA GLU A 474 1.11 -24.95 -28.56
C GLU A 474 2.01 -24.31 -29.63
N LYS A 475 1.60 -23.14 -30.16
CA LYS A 475 2.41 -22.31 -31.06
C LYS A 475 3.42 -21.43 -30.32
N GLY A 476 3.47 -21.50 -28.98
CA GLY A 476 4.40 -20.75 -28.13
C GLY A 476 3.89 -19.38 -27.69
N VAL A 477 2.58 -19.10 -27.80
CA VAL A 477 2.00 -17.85 -27.27
C VAL A 477 2.09 -17.83 -25.75
N ARG A 478 2.66 -16.77 -25.19
CA ARG A 478 2.70 -16.56 -23.73
C ARG A 478 1.32 -16.10 -23.26
N LEU A 479 0.82 -16.75 -22.21
CA LEU A 479 -0.54 -16.54 -21.69
C LEU A 479 -0.59 -15.63 -20.45
N THR A 480 0.55 -15.15 -20.00
CA THR A 480 0.71 -14.37 -18.78
C THR A 480 1.33 -13.00 -19.07
N PRO A 481 1.26 -12.05 -18.12
CA PRO A 481 2.03 -10.81 -18.16
C PRO A 481 3.54 -11.04 -18.34
N PRO A 482 4.28 -10.00 -18.78
CA PRO A 482 5.73 -10.04 -18.75
C PRO A 482 6.24 -10.05 -17.30
N ASP A 483 7.54 -10.31 -17.11
CA ASP A 483 8.13 -10.17 -15.77
C ASP A 483 8.20 -8.71 -15.31
N LEU A 484 8.63 -7.83 -16.23
CA LEU A 484 8.51 -6.38 -16.22
C LEU A 484 8.29 -5.92 -17.66
N GLY A 485 7.39 -4.98 -17.88
CA GLY A 485 7.16 -4.37 -19.18
C GLY A 485 8.06 -3.15 -19.41
N ILE A 486 8.18 -2.72 -20.67
CA ILE A 486 9.10 -1.63 -21.05
C ILE A 486 8.79 -0.29 -20.36
N TYR A 487 7.52 -0.09 -19.96
CA TYR A 487 7.09 1.08 -19.22
C TYR A 487 7.59 1.05 -17.78
N ASP A 488 7.65 -0.14 -17.14
CA ASP A 488 8.15 -0.28 -15.76
C ASP A 488 9.64 0.14 -15.67
N TYR A 489 10.44 -0.26 -16.67
CA TYR A 489 11.83 0.20 -16.80
C TYR A 489 11.92 1.73 -16.96
N PHE A 490 10.97 2.33 -17.68
CA PHE A 490 10.93 3.77 -17.86
C PHE A 490 10.50 4.51 -16.59
N SER A 491 9.52 4.00 -15.85
CA SER A 491 9.12 4.55 -14.55
C SER A 491 10.26 4.48 -13.54
N VAL A 492 11.03 3.37 -13.51
CA VAL A 492 12.25 3.26 -12.70
C VAL A 492 13.30 4.27 -13.15
N LYS A 493 13.57 4.40 -14.46
CA LYS A 493 14.49 5.41 -15.00
C LYS A 493 14.09 6.81 -14.55
N TRP A 494 12.84 7.18 -14.78
CA TRP A 494 12.35 8.51 -14.50
C TRP A 494 12.38 8.84 -13.01
N LEU A 495 12.02 7.90 -12.13
CA LEU A 495 11.92 8.18 -10.70
C LEU A 495 13.27 8.08 -9.97
N TYR A 496 14.09 7.11 -10.35
CA TYR A 496 15.25 6.69 -9.55
C TYR A 496 16.61 7.00 -10.15
N SER A 497 16.73 7.46 -11.41
CA SER A 497 18.04 7.86 -11.95
C SER A 497 18.55 9.14 -11.26
N PRO A 498 19.74 9.12 -10.63
CA PRO A 498 20.47 10.34 -10.27
C PRO A 498 20.66 11.28 -11.46
N ILE A 499 20.37 12.56 -11.25
CA ILE A 499 20.69 13.64 -12.18
C ILE A 499 21.80 14.46 -11.54
N MET A 500 23.05 14.06 -11.76
CA MET A 500 24.23 14.62 -11.08
C MET A 500 24.49 16.09 -11.45
N SER A 501 24.09 16.50 -12.66
CA SER A 501 24.22 17.87 -13.13
C SER A 501 23.28 18.86 -12.43
N ALA A 502 22.16 18.37 -11.87
CA ALA A 502 21.18 19.22 -11.19
C ALA A 502 21.59 19.44 -9.73
N LYS A 503 21.67 20.70 -9.31
CA LYS A 503 22.00 21.14 -7.94
C LYS A 503 20.77 21.37 -7.08
N SER A 504 19.60 21.57 -7.71
CA SER A 504 18.31 21.78 -7.04
C SER A 504 17.23 20.85 -7.61
N SER A 505 16.07 20.78 -6.96
CA SER A 505 14.91 20.03 -7.44
C SER A 505 14.33 20.64 -8.71
N GLU A 506 14.35 21.97 -8.82
CA GLU A 506 13.88 22.73 -9.98
C GLU A 506 14.75 22.48 -11.22
N GLU A 507 16.07 22.32 -11.05
CA GLU A 507 16.98 22.00 -12.15
C GLU A 507 16.74 20.60 -12.75
N GLU A 508 16.09 19.67 -12.03
CA GLU A 508 15.72 18.36 -12.58
C GLU A 508 14.54 18.45 -13.56
N ILE A 509 13.64 19.42 -13.38
CA ILE A 509 12.36 19.53 -14.12
C ILE A 509 12.53 19.47 -15.64
N PRO A 510 13.39 20.29 -16.29
CA PRO A 510 13.51 20.26 -17.74
C PRO A 510 14.00 18.90 -18.26
N ILE A 511 14.93 18.25 -17.54
CA ILE A 511 15.50 16.95 -17.91
C ILE A 511 14.42 15.86 -17.78
N LEU A 512 13.69 15.85 -16.66
CA LEU A 512 12.61 14.90 -16.40
C LEU A 512 11.46 15.03 -17.39
N ARG A 513 11.10 16.26 -17.76
CA ARG A 513 10.08 16.53 -18.78
C ARG A 513 10.54 16.05 -20.15
N GLN A 514 11.80 16.31 -20.50
CA GLN A 514 12.37 15.83 -21.76
C GLN A 514 12.31 14.30 -21.87
N TRP A 515 12.69 13.57 -20.82
CA TRP A 515 12.63 12.10 -20.82
C TRP A 515 11.22 11.56 -21.10
N ILE A 516 10.18 12.23 -20.58
CA ILE A 516 8.79 11.90 -20.88
C ILE A 516 8.44 12.26 -22.32
N SER A 517 8.67 13.51 -22.73
CA SER A 517 8.30 13.98 -24.06
C SER A 517 8.97 13.20 -25.20
N GLU A 518 10.19 12.68 -25.01
CA GLU A 518 10.86 11.76 -25.95
C GLU A 518 10.14 10.42 -26.13
N LYS A 519 9.35 10.00 -25.14
CA LYS A 519 8.61 8.72 -25.13
C LYS A 519 7.15 8.86 -25.51
N LEU A 520 6.54 10.02 -25.29
CA LEU A 520 5.12 10.24 -25.57
C LEU A 520 4.66 9.80 -26.97
N PRO A 521 5.40 10.00 -28.07
CA PRO A 521 4.95 9.58 -29.40
C PRO A 521 4.76 8.06 -29.56
N ASP A 522 5.38 7.24 -28.72
CA ASP A 522 5.25 5.79 -28.74
C ASP A 522 4.11 5.35 -27.80
N PRO A 523 3.00 4.78 -28.32
CA PRO A 523 1.86 4.34 -27.53
C PRO A 523 2.23 3.36 -26.41
N ALA A 524 3.33 2.60 -26.56
CA ALA A 524 3.79 1.69 -25.52
C ALA A 524 4.22 2.40 -24.23
N TYR A 525 4.37 3.73 -24.26
CA TYR A 525 4.62 4.59 -23.12
C TYR A 525 3.43 5.46 -22.69
N ARG A 526 2.22 5.14 -23.16
CA ARG A 526 0.99 5.80 -22.72
C ARG A 526 0.77 5.54 -21.23
N TYR A 527 0.44 6.60 -20.49
CA TYR A 527 -0.05 6.52 -19.12
C TYR A 527 -1.56 6.72 -19.08
N GLY A 528 -2.29 5.72 -18.56
CA GLY A 528 -3.71 5.80 -18.25
C GLY A 528 -3.94 5.75 -16.74
N ARG A 529 -4.53 6.81 -16.18
CA ARG A 529 -4.85 6.88 -14.76
C ARG A 529 -5.99 5.93 -14.41
N GLN A 530 -5.88 5.24 -13.28
CA GLN A 530 -7.00 4.49 -12.73
C GLN A 530 -8.21 5.39 -12.47
N GLN A 531 -9.37 4.97 -12.95
CA GLN A 531 -10.65 5.62 -12.75
C GLN A 531 -11.38 4.90 -11.60
N ILE A 532 -12.10 5.61 -10.72
CA ILE A 532 -12.77 4.97 -9.56
C ILE A 532 -14.26 5.30 -9.56
N ARG A 533 -14.62 6.58 -9.37
CA ARG A 533 -16.03 7.01 -9.28
C ARG A 533 -16.66 7.28 -10.65
N THR A 534 -15.90 7.90 -11.55
CA THR A 534 -16.35 8.28 -12.88
C THR A 534 -15.47 7.57 -13.89
N ARG A 535 -16.09 6.89 -14.87
CA ARG A 535 -15.43 6.19 -15.97
C ARG A 535 -15.71 6.97 -17.26
N ILE A 536 -14.67 7.50 -17.90
CA ILE A 536 -14.76 8.30 -19.13
C ILE A 536 -13.79 7.81 -20.21
N ASP A 537 -12.59 7.36 -19.85
CA ASP A 537 -11.61 6.84 -20.81
C ASP A 537 -11.74 5.33 -20.95
N PRO A 538 -12.23 4.81 -22.09
CA PRO A 538 -12.37 3.37 -22.30
C PRO A 538 -11.04 2.67 -22.60
N SER A 539 -9.94 3.41 -22.82
CA SER A 539 -8.58 2.86 -23.00
C SER A 539 -7.78 2.78 -21.70
N SER A 540 -8.39 3.14 -20.56
CA SER A 540 -7.74 3.18 -19.24
C SER A 540 -8.65 2.47 -18.23
N PHE A 541 -8.84 1.17 -18.43
CA PHE A 541 -9.85 0.36 -17.76
C PHE A 541 -9.26 -0.91 -17.16
N GLU A 542 -9.85 -1.43 -16.08
CA GLU A 542 -9.35 -2.65 -15.46
C GLU A 542 -9.74 -3.90 -16.26
N GLU A 543 -8.85 -4.90 -16.33
CA GLU A 543 -9.11 -6.20 -16.96
C GLU A 543 -9.37 -6.14 -18.48
N ASP A 544 -8.94 -5.08 -19.16
CA ASP A 544 -8.94 -5.00 -20.61
C ASP A 544 -7.64 -5.56 -21.21
N LEU A 545 -7.70 -5.89 -22.50
CA LEU A 545 -6.54 -6.28 -23.29
C LEU A 545 -6.67 -5.73 -24.71
N GLY A 546 -5.64 -5.04 -25.13
CA GLY A 546 -5.44 -4.60 -26.51
C GLY A 546 -6.22 -3.36 -26.91
N ASP A 547 -5.90 -2.85 -28.09
CA ASP A 547 -6.36 -1.57 -28.66
C ASP A 547 -7.80 -1.57 -29.20
N ASP A 548 -8.44 -2.74 -29.24
CA ASP A 548 -9.81 -2.88 -29.71
C ASP A 548 -10.65 -3.69 -28.71
N PRO A 549 -11.36 -3.00 -27.79
CA PRO A 549 -12.21 -3.65 -26.79
C PRO A 549 -13.28 -4.54 -27.41
N VAL A 550 -13.84 -4.19 -28.57
CA VAL A 550 -14.87 -5.02 -29.24
C VAL A 550 -14.26 -6.34 -29.69
N LYS A 551 -13.10 -6.29 -30.35
CA LYS A 551 -12.41 -7.47 -30.87
C LYS A 551 -11.88 -8.35 -29.74
N ALA A 552 -11.24 -7.77 -28.73
CA ALA A 552 -10.75 -8.50 -27.58
C ALA A 552 -11.89 -9.18 -26.80
N SER A 553 -12.96 -8.43 -26.50
CA SER A 553 -14.15 -8.98 -25.83
C SER A 553 -14.83 -10.05 -26.68
N SER A 554 -14.83 -9.96 -28.01
CA SER A 554 -15.38 -11.01 -28.87
C SER A 554 -14.62 -12.33 -28.71
N TYR A 555 -13.28 -12.30 -28.72
CA TYR A 555 -12.47 -13.49 -28.41
C TYR A 555 -12.69 -13.99 -26.99
N GLY A 556 -12.76 -13.08 -26.01
CA GLY A 556 -13.04 -13.42 -24.62
C GLY A 556 -14.38 -14.13 -24.44
N VAL A 557 -15.45 -13.61 -25.03
CA VAL A 557 -16.80 -14.23 -24.99
C VAL A 557 -16.78 -15.60 -25.66
N MET A 558 -16.13 -15.76 -26.82
CA MET A 558 -15.99 -17.06 -27.47
C MET A 558 -15.29 -18.07 -26.55
N ASN A 559 -14.26 -17.63 -25.84
CA ASN A 559 -13.51 -18.45 -24.90
C ASN A 559 -14.35 -18.83 -23.67
N LEU A 560 -15.12 -17.90 -23.11
CA LEU A 560 -16.03 -18.20 -21.99
C LEU A 560 -17.10 -19.23 -22.39
N LYS A 561 -17.70 -19.08 -23.57
CA LYS A 561 -18.66 -20.07 -24.12
C LYS A 561 -18.01 -21.45 -24.25
N TYR A 562 -16.79 -21.51 -24.78
CA TYR A 562 -16.05 -22.77 -24.91
C TYR A 562 -15.76 -23.39 -23.54
N ILE A 563 -15.19 -22.62 -22.60
CA ILE A 563 -14.86 -23.10 -21.25
C ILE A 563 -16.12 -23.66 -20.57
N LEU A 564 -17.21 -22.89 -20.56
CA LEU A 564 -18.47 -23.27 -19.92
C LEU A 564 -19.00 -24.60 -20.47
N SER A 565 -19.00 -24.78 -21.80
CA SER A 565 -19.47 -26.01 -22.45
C SER A 565 -18.65 -27.26 -22.08
N GLN A 566 -17.41 -27.07 -21.63
CA GLN A 566 -16.47 -28.15 -21.31
C GLN A 566 -16.32 -28.39 -19.81
N MET A 567 -16.89 -27.54 -18.95
CA MET A 567 -16.69 -27.59 -17.50
C MET A 567 -17.05 -28.95 -16.89
N ASN A 568 -18.16 -29.56 -17.32
CA ASN A 568 -18.59 -30.88 -16.84
C ASN A 568 -17.59 -31.99 -17.20
N GLU A 569 -16.90 -31.87 -18.34
CA GLU A 569 -15.89 -32.83 -18.76
C GLU A 569 -14.55 -32.61 -18.03
N TRP A 570 -14.10 -31.36 -17.93
CA TRP A 570 -12.78 -31.03 -17.37
C TRP A 570 -12.74 -31.16 -15.86
N ILE A 571 -13.81 -30.74 -15.17
CA ILE A 571 -13.90 -30.80 -13.72
C ILE A 571 -14.44 -32.17 -13.35
N LYS A 572 -13.53 -33.11 -13.13
CA LYS A 572 -13.80 -34.40 -12.50
C LYS A 572 -13.51 -34.23 -10.99
N ASP A 573 -14.22 -34.95 -10.12
CA ASP A 573 -14.04 -34.89 -8.66
C ASP A 573 -14.62 -33.63 -7.96
N ASP A 574 -15.77 -33.15 -8.42
CA ASP A 574 -16.57 -32.09 -7.80
C ASP A 574 -17.96 -32.58 -7.45
N VAL A 575 -18.03 -33.39 -6.39
CA VAL A 575 -19.24 -34.10 -5.95
C VAL A 575 -20.34 -33.13 -5.51
N GLU A 576 -19.99 -32.14 -4.69
CA GLU A 576 -20.94 -31.13 -4.19
C GLU A 576 -21.22 -30.01 -5.21
N GLY A 577 -20.45 -29.95 -6.31
CA GLY A 577 -20.62 -28.92 -7.34
C GLY A 577 -20.08 -27.53 -6.97
N ASP A 578 -19.47 -27.36 -5.79
CA ASP A 578 -19.01 -26.06 -5.29
C ASP A 578 -17.98 -25.39 -6.21
N PHE A 579 -17.04 -26.16 -6.76
CA PHE A 579 -16.03 -25.59 -7.65
C PHE A 579 -16.63 -25.21 -9.01
N ARG A 580 -17.54 -26.02 -9.56
CA ARG A 580 -18.28 -25.63 -10.78
C ARG A 580 -19.09 -24.37 -10.56
N LYS A 581 -19.75 -24.24 -9.41
CA LYS A 581 -20.50 -23.04 -9.03
C LYS A 581 -19.60 -21.81 -8.92
N GLU A 582 -18.45 -21.95 -8.27
CA GLU A 582 -17.45 -20.90 -8.16
C GLU A 582 -17.01 -20.42 -9.55
N ILE A 583 -16.53 -21.34 -10.40
CA ILE A 583 -16.08 -21.00 -11.75
C ILE A 583 -17.21 -20.45 -12.63
N TYR A 584 -18.44 -20.96 -12.49
CA TYR A 584 -19.61 -20.43 -13.18
C TYR A 584 -19.85 -18.94 -12.85
N ASN A 585 -19.80 -18.59 -11.57
CA ASN A 585 -19.94 -17.19 -11.13
C ASN A 585 -18.78 -16.33 -11.63
N GLU A 586 -17.56 -16.86 -11.66
CA GLU A 586 -16.40 -16.16 -12.20
C GLU A 586 -16.49 -15.95 -13.73
N ILE A 587 -17.05 -16.91 -14.47
CA ILE A 587 -17.36 -16.76 -15.91
C ILE A 587 -18.36 -15.62 -16.13
N ILE A 588 -19.44 -15.57 -15.34
CA ILE A 588 -20.43 -14.49 -15.42
C ILE A 588 -19.77 -13.14 -15.08
N GLY A 589 -19.00 -13.09 -14.00
CA GLY A 589 -18.27 -11.88 -13.61
C GLY A 589 -17.31 -11.40 -14.71
N GLN A 590 -16.57 -12.32 -15.32
CA GLN A 590 -15.66 -12.00 -16.42
C GLN A 590 -16.40 -11.57 -17.69
N TYR A 591 -17.54 -12.20 -18.01
CA TYR A 591 -18.41 -11.77 -19.11
C TYR A 591 -18.88 -10.33 -18.91
N ILE A 592 -19.37 -9.98 -17.72
CA ILE A 592 -19.79 -8.61 -17.39
C ILE A 592 -18.63 -7.61 -17.55
N ARG A 593 -17.40 -8.00 -17.19
CA ARG A 593 -16.21 -7.16 -17.45
C ARG A 593 -16.03 -6.90 -18.95
N TYR A 594 -16.11 -7.92 -19.79
CA TYR A 594 -16.00 -7.76 -21.25
C TYR A 594 -17.08 -6.86 -21.85
N ILE A 595 -18.32 -6.96 -21.34
CA ILE A 595 -19.41 -6.07 -21.71
C ILE A 595 -19.10 -4.62 -21.30
N ASN A 596 -18.61 -4.41 -20.07
CA ASN A 596 -18.26 -3.08 -19.57
C ASN A 596 -17.12 -2.44 -20.38
N ASN A 597 -16.09 -3.19 -20.74
CA ASN A 597 -14.97 -2.71 -21.57
C ASN A 597 -15.46 -2.13 -22.90
N VAL A 598 -16.55 -2.68 -23.46
CA VAL A 598 -17.16 -2.17 -24.71
C VAL A 598 -18.17 -1.05 -24.42
N LEU A 599 -18.93 -1.13 -23.33
CA LEU A 599 -19.94 -0.15 -22.94
C LEU A 599 -19.36 1.26 -22.83
N PHE A 600 -18.19 1.41 -22.20
CA PHE A 600 -17.59 2.72 -21.99
C PHE A 600 -17.05 3.38 -23.25
N ASN A 601 -17.03 2.70 -24.40
CA ASN A 601 -16.81 3.37 -25.68
C ASN A 601 -17.95 4.34 -26.04
N ILE A 602 -19.19 4.03 -25.64
CA ILE A 602 -20.37 4.86 -25.95
C ILE A 602 -20.33 6.13 -25.10
N GLY A 603 -20.18 7.28 -25.75
CA GLY A 603 -19.95 8.56 -25.06
C GLY A 603 -18.56 8.69 -24.41
N GLY A 604 -17.64 7.74 -24.66
CA GLY A 604 -16.30 7.73 -24.10
C GLY A 604 -15.40 8.84 -24.66
N ILE A 605 -14.39 9.20 -23.88
CA ILE A 605 -13.39 10.22 -24.20
C ILE A 605 -12.02 9.68 -23.78
N TYR A 606 -11.10 9.49 -24.73
CA TYR A 606 -9.71 9.20 -24.41
C TYR A 606 -9.09 10.41 -23.72
N VAL A 607 -8.50 10.19 -22.55
CA VAL A 607 -7.91 11.24 -21.73
C VAL A 607 -6.39 11.12 -21.80
N ASN A 608 -5.74 12.24 -22.10
CA ASN A 608 -4.28 12.35 -22.11
C ASN A 608 -3.86 13.46 -21.16
N GLU A 609 -2.95 13.14 -20.27
CA GLU A 609 -2.18 14.16 -19.58
C GLU A 609 -1.31 14.87 -20.63
N HIS A 610 -1.37 16.20 -20.67
CA HIS A 610 -0.84 16.97 -21.79
C HIS A 610 -0.22 18.27 -21.29
N TYR A 611 1.03 18.50 -21.66
CA TYR A 611 1.68 19.81 -21.59
C TYR A 611 1.77 20.44 -22.98
N GLU A 612 1.88 21.77 -23.03
CA GLU A 612 2.08 22.49 -24.30
C GLU A 612 3.29 21.93 -25.06
N GLY A 613 3.06 21.55 -26.33
CA GLY A 613 4.08 20.92 -27.18
C GLY A 613 4.03 19.39 -27.21
N ASP A 614 3.25 18.73 -26.35
CA ASP A 614 3.06 17.28 -26.40
C ASP A 614 2.21 16.85 -27.60
N PRO A 615 2.43 15.64 -28.16
CA PRO A 615 1.89 15.24 -29.47
C PRO A 615 0.38 14.95 -29.49
N PHE A 616 -0.25 14.68 -28.34
CA PHE A 616 -1.65 14.28 -28.24
C PHE A 616 -2.48 15.30 -27.47
N PRO A 617 -3.70 15.64 -27.95
CA PRO A 617 -4.59 16.54 -27.23
C PRO A 617 -5.12 15.89 -25.95
N SER A 618 -5.48 16.71 -24.95
CA SER A 618 -5.93 16.23 -23.63
C SER A 618 -7.18 15.34 -23.70
N TYR A 619 -8.08 15.61 -24.63
CA TYR A 619 -9.36 14.91 -24.76
C TYR A 619 -9.63 14.56 -26.22
N VAL A 620 -9.85 13.28 -26.50
CA VAL A 620 -10.24 12.80 -27.82
C VAL A 620 -11.52 11.99 -27.69
N PRO A 621 -12.66 12.47 -28.22
CA PRO A 621 -13.88 11.68 -28.22
C PRO A 621 -13.69 10.36 -28.97
N VAL A 622 -14.28 9.27 -28.47
CA VAL A 622 -14.32 8.01 -29.19
C VAL A 622 -15.04 8.21 -30.53
N THR A 623 -14.48 7.68 -31.62
CA THR A 623 -15.02 7.89 -32.97
C THR A 623 -16.44 7.36 -33.10
N LYS A 624 -17.24 8.00 -33.96
CA LYS A 624 -18.63 7.61 -34.20
C LYS A 624 -18.75 6.16 -34.68
N GLU A 625 -17.78 5.72 -35.45
CA GLU A 625 -17.65 4.36 -35.99
C GLU A 625 -17.47 3.36 -34.86
N LYS A 626 -16.52 3.59 -33.94
CA LYS A 626 -16.27 2.70 -32.80
C LYS A 626 -17.44 2.69 -31.82
N GLN A 627 -18.12 3.83 -31.61
CA GLN A 627 -19.35 3.88 -30.79
C GLN A 627 -20.48 3.04 -31.40
N ARG A 628 -20.70 3.12 -32.71
CA ARG A 628 -21.71 2.31 -33.42
C ARG A 628 -21.39 0.82 -33.39
N GLU A 629 -20.11 0.48 -33.60
CA GLU A 629 -19.62 -0.89 -33.50
C GLU A 629 -19.84 -1.45 -32.09
N SER A 630 -19.51 -0.67 -31.05
CA SER A 630 -19.71 -1.04 -29.65
C SER A 630 -21.19 -1.26 -29.32
N LEU A 631 -22.08 -0.36 -29.77
CA LEU A 631 -23.53 -0.53 -29.58
C LEU A 631 -24.05 -1.79 -30.27
N LYS A 632 -23.58 -2.08 -31.49
CA LYS A 632 -23.95 -3.29 -32.22
C LYS A 632 -23.51 -4.55 -31.46
N PHE A 633 -22.25 -4.60 -31.00
CA PHE A 633 -21.75 -5.71 -30.20
C PHE A 633 -22.62 -5.94 -28.95
N LEU A 634 -22.90 -4.88 -28.18
CA LEU A 634 -23.73 -4.98 -26.98
C LEU A 634 -25.15 -5.47 -27.27
N TRP A 635 -25.74 -5.00 -28.37
CA TRP A 635 -27.05 -5.47 -28.81
C TRP A 635 -27.03 -6.95 -29.16
N GLU A 636 -26.03 -7.42 -29.90
CA GLU A 636 -25.87 -8.83 -30.25
C GLU A 636 -25.67 -9.71 -29.00
N GLN A 637 -24.87 -9.25 -28.03
CA GLN A 637 -24.68 -9.94 -26.75
C GLN A 637 -25.97 -10.02 -25.93
N ALA A 638 -26.83 -8.99 -25.97
CA ALA A 638 -28.10 -8.96 -25.26
C ALA A 638 -29.18 -9.87 -25.89
N LEU A 639 -29.05 -10.23 -27.17
CA LEU A 639 -30.02 -11.07 -27.87
C LEU A 639 -29.87 -12.57 -27.56
N ASP A 640 -28.69 -13.02 -27.14
CA ASP A 640 -28.42 -14.44 -26.84
C ASP A 640 -27.53 -14.61 -25.59
N CYS A 641 -28.20 -14.83 -24.47
CA CYS A 641 -27.59 -15.27 -23.21
C CYS A 641 -27.83 -16.75 -22.91
N SER A 642 -28.39 -17.53 -23.86
CA SER A 642 -28.81 -18.91 -23.61
C SER A 642 -27.66 -19.83 -23.21
N TRP A 643 -26.45 -19.51 -23.68
CA TRP A 643 -25.24 -20.24 -23.32
C TRP A 643 -24.91 -20.15 -21.82
N ILE A 644 -25.31 -19.07 -21.12
CA ILE A 644 -25.12 -18.95 -19.66
C ILE A 644 -26.10 -19.88 -18.93
N ASP A 645 -27.33 -20.01 -19.43
CA ASP A 645 -28.39 -20.82 -18.83
C ASP A 645 -28.28 -22.34 -19.13
N GLU A 646 -27.07 -22.85 -19.37
CA GLU A 646 -26.84 -24.25 -19.78
C GLU A 646 -27.41 -25.28 -18.79
N PRO A 647 -28.54 -25.96 -19.10
CA PRO A 647 -29.26 -26.76 -18.12
C PRO A 647 -28.46 -27.97 -17.62
N ALA A 648 -27.58 -28.53 -18.45
CA ALA A 648 -26.72 -29.65 -18.06
C ALA A 648 -25.68 -29.23 -17.01
N LEU A 649 -25.24 -27.98 -17.01
CA LEU A 649 -24.36 -27.43 -15.99
C LEU A 649 -25.15 -27.06 -14.74
N GLN A 650 -26.32 -26.42 -14.89
CA GLN A 650 -27.17 -26.03 -13.77
C GLN A 650 -27.61 -27.23 -12.92
N LYS A 651 -27.82 -28.41 -13.51
CA LYS A 651 -28.12 -29.65 -12.76
C LYS A 651 -26.99 -30.10 -11.83
N ASN A 652 -25.74 -29.77 -12.15
CA ASN A 652 -24.56 -30.17 -11.39
C ASN A 652 -24.05 -29.05 -10.47
N ILE A 653 -24.71 -27.90 -10.46
CA ILE A 653 -24.49 -26.80 -9.53
C ILE A 653 -25.57 -26.91 -8.47
N ALA A 654 -25.19 -27.10 -7.20
CA ALA A 654 -26.15 -27.14 -6.11
C ALA A 654 -27.01 -25.85 -6.10
N SER A 655 -28.33 -25.99 -6.19
CA SER A 655 -29.28 -24.89 -6.04
C SER A 655 -29.29 -24.42 -4.59
N SER A 656 -28.49 -23.41 -4.27
CA SER A 656 -28.62 -22.70 -2.99
C SER A 656 -29.43 -21.42 -3.19
N PHE A 657 -30.70 -21.57 -3.56
CA PHE A 657 -31.73 -20.58 -3.24
C PHE A 657 -32.58 -21.06 -2.04
N GLU A 658 -32.07 -22.01 -1.26
CA GLU A 658 -32.69 -22.45 -0.01
C GLU A 658 -31.71 -22.13 1.12
N PHE A 659 -31.87 -20.96 1.74
CA PHE A 659 -31.69 -20.69 3.19
C PHE A 659 -31.88 -19.19 3.44
N GLU A 660 -33.13 -18.71 3.32
CA GLU A 660 -33.70 -17.62 4.14
C GLU A 660 -35.23 -17.48 3.92
N GLN A 661 -35.94 -18.59 3.70
CA GLN A 661 -37.35 -18.67 4.08
C GLN A 661 -37.42 -19.65 5.24
N CYS A 662 -37.13 -19.13 6.43
CA CYS A 662 -37.67 -19.77 7.62
C CYS A 662 -39.18 -19.59 7.54
N ASP A 663 -39.89 -20.69 7.32
CA ASP A 663 -41.33 -20.79 7.51
C ASP A 663 -41.73 -20.05 8.79
N ARG A 664 -42.38 -18.91 8.62
CA ARG A 664 -43.31 -18.36 9.59
C ARG A 664 -44.61 -18.16 8.85
N GLU A 665 -45.45 -19.19 8.91
CA GLU A 665 -46.88 -19.02 8.72
C GLU A 665 -47.36 -17.87 9.62
N PRO A 666 -48.24 -16.99 9.12
CA PRO A 666 -48.85 -15.95 9.93
C PRO A 666 -50.08 -16.54 10.61
N ASP A 667 -49.99 -16.81 11.92
CA ASP A 667 -51.17 -16.99 12.76
C ASP A 667 -51.02 -16.17 14.06
N TYR A 668 -51.86 -15.12 14.11
CA TYR A 668 -52.36 -14.31 15.24
C TYR A 668 -51.40 -13.66 16.25
#